data_AF-A0A7L5T9V4-F1
#
_entry.id   AF-A0A7L5T9V4-F1
#
_cell.length_a   1.000
_cell.length_b   1.000
_cell.length_c   1.000
_cell.angle_alpha   90.00
_cell.angle_beta   90.00
_cell.angle_gamma   90.00
#
_symmetry.space_group_name_H-M   'P 1'
#
loop_
_entity.id
_entity.type
_entity.pdbx_description
1 polymer ?
#
loop_
_entity_poly.entity_id
_entity_poly.type
_entity_poly.pdbx_seq_one_letter_code
_entity_poly.pdbx_strand_id
1 'polypeptide(L)'
;MLRGGADDCVPDTSDPVELAARIEAKLRRVPVPVENLLLDPRTGLYSQPHFLGELDRELKRADDSRSGGVVAMVGVAEMAALEARLGPRVRREVAERLAGVAEKLGGVCDRLGWDDDGRLLMLMPGVDEDTARSTLQKFANTVAGTRFVVADENVRLTPAIGWTPLTDCPDRDQAVDQARDAVAESIRHRDLRPVKYAAWMRGAPRGRRRVTVAVQALLSALSPLFVLVLGVAIPFVFYQQMYELGWDVGSAAYWVVVGGLIVSAVLIVLECLFSLDAASRPERPAQPYPPASAVIAAYLPNEAATIVDTVESFLRLDYPNELEIVLAYNTPHPMPVEDTLREMARRDPRLVLLPVAGSTSKAQNINAAVTRVRGDMVGIFDADHHPAPDAFKNAWHWLSHGYDVVQGHCVIRNGESSWVAKLVGVEFEAIYAVSHPGRTRLYTFGVFGGSNGFWRTDLLARTRMHGSMLTEDIDATMRALHEGAKIATDRTLVSRELAPTTVKALWNQRSRWAQGWLQVSLKYLWRAMRSPAFTFRQKAGLFVLLGWREVQPWLTLQILPVLLYAAWRAGGPGELDWAVPLGLLATLFTLSAGVVQALFAWRLAIPELRRRRAWFWRYLFVATFFYSHFKNIVARQALLKEVLRDQQWRVTPRSGGGKAVPRA
;
A
#
# COMPACT_ATOMS: atom_id res chain seq x y z
N MET A 1 -15.23 44.95 5.48
CA MET A 1 -15.94 45.81 4.49
C MET A 1 -15.70 45.40 3.02
N LEU A 2 -15.36 44.14 2.74
CA LEU A 2 -15.24 43.58 1.37
C LEU A 2 -16.16 42.36 1.21
N ARG A 3 -17.42 42.46 1.63
CA ARG A 3 -18.42 41.35 1.52
C ARG A 3 -19.51 41.61 0.47
N GLY A 4 -19.50 42.76 -0.22
CA GLY A 4 -20.54 43.19 -1.17
C GLY A 4 -20.08 43.44 -2.61
N GLY A 5 -18.89 42.98 -3.00
CA GLY A 5 -18.23 43.40 -4.24
C GLY A 5 -17.35 44.62 -3.96
N ALA A 6 -16.05 44.42 -4.06
CA ALA A 6 -15.07 45.49 -4.02
C ALA A 6 -15.12 46.17 -5.38
N ASP A 7 -15.57 47.42 -5.46
CA ASP A 7 -15.22 48.33 -6.57
C ASP A 7 -15.62 49.79 -6.28
N ASP A 8 -16.49 50.09 -5.32
CA ASP A 8 -16.91 51.48 -5.10
C ASP A 8 -16.72 51.93 -3.65
N CYS A 9 -15.50 52.39 -3.32
CA CYS A 9 -15.31 53.35 -2.26
C CYS A 9 -15.73 54.72 -2.81
N VAL A 10 -16.88 55.23 -2.38
CA VAL A 10 -17.35 56.55 -2.76
C VAL A 10 -16.64 57.59 -1.87
N PRO A 11 -15.95 58.61 -2.42
CA PRO A 11 -15.37 59.68 -1.62
C PRO A 11 -16.47 60.42 -0.84
N ASP A 12 -16.17 60.90 0.38
CA ASP A 12 -17.11 61.67 1.22
C ASP A 12 -17.66 62.95 0.54
N THR A 13 -17.07 63.37 -0.59
CA THR A 13 -17.43 64.55 -1.37
C THR A 13 -18.13 64.24 -2.70
N SER A 14 -18.76 63.08 -2.82
CA SER A 14 -19.45 62.67 -4.05
C SER A 14 -20.75 63.47 -4.27
N ASP A 15 -20.94 63.95 -5.49
CA ASP A 15 -22.14 64.69 -5.90
C ASP A 15 -23.40 63.83 -5.70
N PRO A 16 -24.44 64.31 -5.00
CA PRO A 16 -25.70 63.60 -4.81
C PRO A 16 -26.32 63.09 -6.12
N VAL A 17 -26.14 63.81 -7.22
CA VAL A 17 -26.63 63.43 -8.55
C VAL A 17 -25.85 62.24 -9.11
N GLU A 18 -24.53 62.23 -8.92
CA GLU A 18 -23.67 61.11 -9.34
C GLU A 18 -23.98 59.86 -8.51
N LEU A 19 -24.17 60.00 -7.19
CA LEU A 19 -24.52 58.89 -6.32
C LEU A 19 -25.90 58.31 -6.69
N ALA A 20 -26.90 59.16 -6.92
CA ALA A 20 -28.22 58.74 -7.37
C ALA A 20 -28.16 58.01 -8.72
N ALA A 21 -27.39 58.53 -9.69
CA ALA A 21 -27.21 57.90 -10.99
C ALA A 21 -26.49 56.54 -10.89
N ARG A 22 -25.48 56.40 -10.02
CA ARG A 22 -24.79 55.12 -9.77
C ARG A 22 -25.71 54.10 -9.10
N ILE A 23 -26.54 54.52 -8.13
CA ILE A 23 -27.53 53.67 -7.48
C ILE A 23 -28.60 53.22 -8.50
N GLU A 24 -29.11 54.14 -9.31
CA GLU A 24 -30.11 53.86 -10.35
C GLU A 24 -29.54 52.92 -11.43
N ALA A 25 -28.30 53.14 -11.85
CA ALA A 25 -27.60 52.24 -12.77
C ALA A 25 -27.44 50.83 -12.17
N LYS A 26 -27.17 50.71 -10.85
CA LYS A 26 -27.03 49.41 -10.17
C LYS A 26 -28.37 48.71 -9.97
N LEU A 27 -29.44 49.46 -9.68
CA LEU A 27 -30.80 48.93 -9.59
C LEU A 27 -31.35 48.49 -10.97
N ARG A 28 -30.95 49.17 -12.04
CA ARG A 28 -31.31 48.82 -13.42
C ARG A 28 -30.42 47.76 -14.05
N ARG A 29 -29.25 47.48 -13.46
CA ARG A 29 -28.35 46.42 -13.95
C ARG A 29 -29.04 45.08 -13.72
N VAL A 30 -29.43 44.43 -14.81
CA VAL A 30 -29.89 43.04 -14.75
C VAL A 30 -28.75 42.23 -14.13
N PRO A 31 -28.96 41.56 -12.98
CA PRO A 31 -27.92 40.73 -12.38
C PRO A 31 -27.54 39.68 -13.41
N VAL A 32 -26.29 39.71 -13.88
CA VAL A 32 -25.75 38.59 -14.66
C VAL A 32 -25.66 37.44 -13.68
N PRO A 33 -26.36 36.31 -13.91
CA PRO A 33 -26.21 35.14 -13.07
C PRO A 33 -24.74 34.77 -12.97
N VAL A 34 -24.28 34.33 -11.81
CA VAL A 34 -22.85 34.01 -11.58
C VAL A 34 -22.39 32.94 -12.58
N GLU A 35 -23.26 32.03 -12.99
CA GLU A 35 -22.99 31.05 -14.05
C GLU A 35 -22.67 31.64 -15.43
N ASN A 36 -23.06 32.90 -15.70
CA ASN A 36 -22.83 33.60 -16.96
C ASN A 36 -21.61 34.53 -16.94
N LEU A 37 -20.92 34.62 -15.81
CA LEU A 37 -19.65 35.34 -15.73
C LEU A 37 -18.54 34.51 -16.38
N LEU A 38 -17.56 35.19 -16.98
CA LEU A 38 -16.36 34.56 -17.57
C LEU A 38 -15.61 33.75 -16.51
N LEU A 39 -15.33 34.43 -15.40
CA LEU A 39 -14.65 33.91 -14.23
C LEU A 39 -15.56 34.13 -13.02
N ASP A 40 -15.60 33.14 -12.13
CA ASP A 40 -16.18 33.32 -10.82
C ASP A 40 -15.32 34.33 -10.04
N PRO A 41 -15.88 35.47 -9.61
CA PRO A 41 -15.13 36.55 -8.97
C PRO A 41 -14.53 36.18 -7.60
N ARG A 42 -14.90 35.03 -7.01
CA ARG A 42 -14.34 34.56 -5.74
C ARG A 42 -13.27 33.50 -5.93
N THR A 43 -13.49 32.57 -6.87
CA THR A 43 -12.56 31.45 -7.09
C THR A 43 -11.51 31.76 -8.16
N GLY A 44 -11.75 32.75 -9.02
CA GLY A 44 -10.91 33.06 -10.17
C GLY A 44 -11.03 32.06 -11.32
N LEU A 45 -11.92 31.06 -11.21
CA LEU A 45 -12.04 29.96 -12.17
C LEU A 45 -13.13 30.20 -13.21
N TYR A 46 -13.02 29.54 -14.36
CA TYR A 46 -14.05 29.60 -15.40
C TYR A 46 -15.41 29.10 -14.88
N SER A 47 -16.48 29.80 -15.24
CA SER A 47 -17.83 29.26 -15.11
C SER A 47 -17.97 27.99 -15.96
N GLN A 48 -18.85 27.09 -15.55
CA GLN A 48 -19.07 25.83 -16.27
C GLN A 48 -19.35 26.04 -17.77
N PRO A 49 -20.25 26.95 -18.19
CA PRO A 49 -20.51 27.18 -19.61
C PRO A 49 -19.25 27.62 -20.37
N HIS A 50 -18.42 28.45 -19.73
CA HIS A 50 -17.20 28.93 -20.37
C HIS A 50 -16.11 27.86 -20.43
N PHE A 51 -15.91 27.08 -19.36
CA PHE A 51 -14.99 25.95 -19.36
C PHE A 51 -15.35 24.95 -20.47
N LEU A 52 -16.64 24.63 -20.63
CA LEU A 52 -17.13 23.76 -21.70
C LEU A 52 -16.89 24.36 -23.09
N GLY A 53 -17.02 25.68 -23.24
CA GLY A 53 -16.65 26.38 -24.47
C GLY A 53 -15.15 26.28 -24.81
N GLU A 54 -14.28 26.34 -23.80
CA GLU A 54 -12.83 26.12 -23.98
C GLU A 54 -12.51 24.68 -24.35
N LEU A 55 -13.18 23.71 -23.74
CA LEU A 55 -13.07 22.29 -24.08
C LEU A 55 -13.49 22.03 -25.53
N ASP A 56 -14.59 22.62 -25.99
CA ASP A 56 -15.04 22.54 -27.39
C ASP A 56 -14.00 23.11 -28.36
N ARG A 57 -13.35 24.23 -28.01
CA ARG A 57 -12.29 24.83 -28.83
C ARG A 57 -11.09 23.88 -28.96
N GLU A 58 -10.70 23.22 -27.88
CA GLU A 58 -9.60 22.24 -27.91
C GLU A 58 -9.95 20.94 -28.66
N LEU A 59 -11.19 20.47 -28.57
CA LEU A 59 -11.65 19.30 -29.33
C LEU A 59 -11.72 19.58 -30.85
N LYS A 60 -12.01 20.82 -31.24
CA LYS A 60 -12.09 21.27 -32.64
C LYS A 60 -10.75 21.68 -33.26
N ARG A 61 -9.65 21.68 -32.51
CA ARG A 61 -8.31 21.94 -33.07
C ARG A 61 -7.95 20.87 -34.10
N ALA A 62 -7.42 21.29 -35.25
CA ALA A 62 -7.02 20.40 -36.34
C ALA A 62 -5.96 19.38 -35.87
N ASP A 63 -6.08 18.13 -36.33
CA ASP A 63 -5.25 17.00 -35.89
C ASP A 63 -3.73 17.26 -36.05
N ASP A 64 -3.30 17.99 -37.08
CA ASP A 64 -1.89 18.38 -37.30
C ASP A 64 -1.33 19.33 -36.23
N SER A 65 -2.19 19.98 -35.45
CA SER A 65 -1.85 20.87 -34.31
C SER A 65 -2.15 20.26 -32.93
N ARG A 66 -2.74 19.06 -32.91
CA ARG A 66 -3.25 18.41 -31.70
C ARG A 66 -2.19 17.50 -31.10
N SER A 67 -1.21 18.08 -30.41
CA SER A 67 -0.19 17.32 -29.65
C SER A 67 -0.77 16.75 -28.34
N GLY A 68 -1.86 15.98 -28.43
CA GLY A 68 -2.55 15.44 -27.25
C GLY A 68 -3.46 16.44 -26.55
N GLY A 69 -3.64 16.24 -25.24
CA GLY A 69 -4.57 17.01 -24.41
C GLY A 69 -5.40 16.11 -23.52
N VAL A 70 -5.64 16.56 -22.29
CA VAL A 70 -6.36 15.80 -21.26
C VAL A 70 -7.41 16.69 -20.60
N VAL A 71 -8.59 16.13 -20.38
CA VAL A 71 -9.55 16.67 -19.40
C VAL A 71 -9.50 15.81 -18.15
N ALA A 72 -9.40 16.46 -17.00
CA ALA A 72 -9.46 15.82 -15.70
C ALA A 72 -10.55 16.47 -14.85
N MET A 73 -11.12 15.66 -13.97
CA MET A 73 -12.08 16.08 -12.98
C MET A 73 -11.55 15.66 -11.61
N VAL A 74 -11.74 16.51 -10.61
CA VAL A 74 -11.30 16.26 -9.24
C VAL A 74 -12.51 16.34 -8.31
N GLY A 75 -12.81 15.22 -7.66
CA GLY A 75 -13.69 15.14 -6.51
C GLY A 75 -12.90 15.06 -5.19
N VAL A 76 -13.62 15.09 -4.07
CA VAL A 76 -13.07 14.84 -2.73
C VAL A 76 -13.81 13.68 -2.09
N ALA A 77 -13.09 12.63 -1.69
CA ALA A 77 -13.71 11.39 -1.19
C ALA A 77 -14.57 11.62 0.07
N GLU A 78 -14.17 12.58 0.91
CA GLU A 78 -14.85 12.92 2.16
C GLU A 78 -15.95 13.99 2.01
N MET A 79 -16.22 14.49 0.79
CA MET A 79 -17.07 15.66 0.58
C MET A 79 -18.45 15.51 1.24
N ALA A 80 -19.12 14.38 1.04
CA ALA A 80 -20.44 14.12 1.63
C ALA A 80 -20.41 14.14 3.17
N ALA A 81 -19.35 13.61 3.79
CA ALA A 81 -19.19 13.61 5.24
C ALA A 81 -18.86 15.01 5.78
N LEU A 82 -18.06 15.79 5.05
CA LEU A 82 -17.77 17.18 5.37
C LEU A 82 -19.03 18.05 5.26
N GLU A 83 -19.82 17.88 4.20
CA GLU A 83 -21.06 18.62 3.99
C GLU A 83 -22.12 18.30 5.05
N ALA A 84 -22.28 17.03 5.41
CA ALA A 84 -23.19 16.65 6.50
C ALA A 84 -22.82 17.28 7.85
N ARG A 85 -21.54 17.62 8.04
CA ARG A 85 -20.99 18.13 9.31
C ARG A 85 -20.85 19.65 9.36
N LEU A 86 -20.43 20.27 8.26
CA LEU A 86 -20.10 21.70 8.14
C LEU A 86 -21.11 22.48 7.28
N GLY A 87 -22.07 21.79 6.67
CA GLY A 87 -23.09 22.37 5.79
C GLY A 87 -22.64 22.56 4.34
N PRO A 88 -23.56 22.99 3.44
CA PRO A 88 -23.34 23.01 1.99
C PRO A 88 -22.29 24.02 1.52
N ARG A 89 -21.95 25.03 2.35
CA ARG A 89 -20.93 26.03 2.03
C ARG A 89 -19.53 25.42 1.87
N VAL A 90 -19.28 24.28 2.53
CA VAL A 90 -17.99 23.58 2.51
C VAL A 90 -17.53 23.24 1.10
N ARG A 91 -18.46 22.93 0.18
CA ARG A 91 -18.13 22.57 -1.21
C ARG A 91 -17.38 23.70 -1.90
N ARG A 92 -17.83 24.95 -1.71
CA ARG A 92 -17.25 26.15 -2.32
C ARG A 92 -15.89 26.49 -1.72
N GLU A 93 -15.74 26.40 -0.41
CA GLU A 93 -14.45 26.67 0.25
C GLU A 93 -13.39 25.62 -0.13
N VAL A 94 -13.75 24.33 -0.14
CA VAL A 94 -12.87 23.26 -0.62
C VAL A 94 -12.47 23.51 -2.07
N ALA A 95 -13.43 23.92 -2.89
CA ALA A 95 -13.19 24.25 -4.28
C ALA A 95 -12.13 25.35 -4.45
N GLU A 96 -12.31 26.49 -3.77
CA GLU A 96 -11.33 27.59 -3.73
C GLU A 96 -9.92 27.12 -3.33
N ARG A 97 -9.82 26.22 -2.34
CA ARG A 97 -8.52 25.69 -1.91
C ARG A 97 -7.86 24.78 -2.95
N LEU A 98 -8.63 23.93 -3.63
CA LEU A 98 -8.12 23.07 -4.69
C LEU A 98 -7.63 23.91 -5.89
N ALA A 99 -8.38 24.96 -6.24
CA ALA A 99 -7.99 25.93 -7.27
C ALA A 99 -6.62 26.55 -6.98
N GLY A 100 -6.44 27.08 -5.77
CA GLY A 100 -5.17 27.68 -5.37
C GLY A 100 -3.97 26.71 -5.35
N VAL A 101 -4.21 25.40 -5.20
CA VAL A 101 -3.16 24.38 -5.38
C VAL A 101 -2.86 24.15 -6.85
N ALA A 102 -3.88 24.12 -7.71
CA ALA A 102 -3.72 23.93 -9.15
C ALA A 102 -2.97 25.11 -9.79
N GLU A 103 -3.30 26.35 -9.42
CA GLU A 103 -2.61 27.56 -9.89
C GLU A 103 -1.12 27.55 -9.54
N LYS A 104 -0.77 27.11 -8.32
CA LYS A 104 0.63 27.00 -7.88
C LYS A 104 1.44 25.99 -8.65
N LEU A 105 0.80 24.99 -9.28
CA LEU A 105 1.51 23.99 -10.08
C LEU A 105 1.89 24.53 -11.46
N GLY A 106 1.14 25.51 -11.99
CA GLY A 106 1.47 26.32 -13.18
C GLY A 106 1.61 25.57 -14.52
N GLY A 107 1.37 26.27 -15.64
CA GLY A 107 1.82 25.95 -17.01
C GLY A 107 1.29 24.68 -17.70
N VAL A 108 0.63 23.78 -16.98
CA VAL A 108 0.10 22.50 -17.51
C VAL A 108 -1.40 22.35 -17.19
N CYS A 109 -1.92 23.10 -16.23
CA CYS A 109 -3.32 23.12 -15.79
C CYS A 109 -3.93 24.51 -16.06
N ASP A 110 -3.81 24.99 -17.30
CA ASP A 110 -4.03 26.41 -17.64
C ASP A 110 -5.50 26.82 -17.66
N ARG A 111 -6.43 25.86 -17.74
CA ARG A 111 -7.87 26.13 -17.77
C ARG A 111 -8.56 25.32 -16.69
N LEU A 112 -9.11 26.02 -15.71
CA LEU A 112 -9.74 25.46 -14.51
C LEU A 112 -11.18 25.97 -14.42
N GLY A 113 -12.11 25.08 -14.11
CA GLY A 113 -13.53 25.41 -13.91
C GLY A 113 -14.18 24.50 -12.89
N TRP A 114 -15.50 24.59 -12.73
CA TRP A 114 -16.27 23.69 -11.85
C TRP A 114 -17.45 23.09 -12.61
N ASP A 115 -17.91 21.92 -12.15
CA ASP A 115 -19.21 21.39 -12.53
C ASP A 115 -20.30 21.75 -11.50
N ASP A 116 -21.56 21.46 -11.86
CA ASP A 116 -22.74 21.70 -11.00
C ASP A 116 -22.66 20.96 -9.65
N ASP A 117 -21.89 19.87 -9.56
CA ASP A 117 -21.68 19.10 -8.34
C ASP A 117 -20.60 19.70 -7.41
N GLY A 118 -19.90 20.75 -7.87
CA GLY A 118 -18.81 21.40 -7.15
C GLY A 118 -17.46 20.66 -7.27
N ARG A 119 -17.24 19.94 -8.38
CA ARG A 119 -15.98 19.25 -8.69
C ARG A 119 -15.11 20.12 -9.60
N LEU A 120 -13.80 20.08 -9.36
CA LEU A 120 -12.85 20.88 -10.13
C LEU A 120 -12.67 20.24 -11.50
N LEU A 121 -12.90 21.00 -12.55
CA LEU A 121 -12.58 20.63 -13.92
C LEU A 121 -11.22 21.22 -14.28
N MET A 122 -10.35 20.39 -14.86
CA MET A 122 -9.01 20.77 -15.30
C MET A 122 -8.85 20.40 -16.76
N LEU A 123 -8.48 21.36 -17.60
CA LEU A 123 -8.15 21.14 -19.00
C LEU A 123 -6.66 21.41 -19.21
N MET A 124 -5.97 20.42 -19.76
CA MET A 124 -4.53 20.37 -19.97
C MET A 124 -4.26 20.26 -21.48
N PRO A 125 -4.29 21.37 -22.24
CA PRO A 125 -4.18 21.35 -23.69
C PRO A 125 -2.76 21.00 -24.16
N GLY A 126 -2.63 20.15 -25.19
CA GLY A 126 -1.34 19.84 -25.80
C GLY A 126 -0.36 19.02 -24.93
N VAL A 127 -0.87 18.37 -23.88
CA VAL A 127 -0.10 17.55 -22.94
C VAL A 127 -0.26 16.07 -23.27
N ASP A 128 0.85 15.32 -23.30
CA ASP A 128 0.81 13.87 -23.47
C ASP A 128 0.32 13.15 -22.21
N GLU A 129 -0.09 11.89 -22.35
CA GLU A 129 -0.67 11.11 -21.25
C GLU A 129 0.26 10.90 -20.06
N ASP A 130 1.56 10.75 -20.27
CA ASP A 130 2.51 10.47 -19.19
C ASP A 130 2.82 11.75 -18.41
N THR A 131 2.98 12.87 -19.10
CA THR A 131 3.08 14.20 -18.46
C THR A 131 1.81 14.55 -17.71
N ALA A 132 0.63 14.33 -18.29
CA ALA A 132 -0.65 14.56 -17.63
C ALA A 132 -0.79 13.72 -16.35
N ARG A 133 -0.48 12.41 -16.44
CA ARG A 133 -0.52 11.51 -15.28
C ARG A 133 0.44 11.97 -14.17
N SER A 134 1.66 12.37 -14.52
CA SER A 134 2.66 12.87 -13.57
C SER A 134 2.19 14.14 -12.86
N THR A 135 1.66 15.10 -13.62
CA THR A 135 1.15 16.37 -13.08
C THR A 135 -0.07 16.18 -12.19
N LEU A 136 -1.05 15.36 -12.61
CA LEU A 136 -2.22 15.04 -11.80
C LEU A 136 -1.82 14.30 -10.50
N GLN A 137 -0.82 13.41 -10.56
CA GLN A 137 -0.29 12.74 -9.38
C GLN A 137 0.38 13.74 -8.42
N LYS A 138 1.14 14.70 -8.95
CA LYS A 138 1.76 15.76 -8.16
C LYS A 138 0.70 16.65 -7.50
N PHE A 139 -0.37 16.99 -8.21
CA PHE A 139 -1.52 17.70 -7.67
C PHE A 139 -2.17 16.90 -6.53
N ALA A 140 -2.47 15.62 -6.74
CA ALA A 140 -3.06 14.76 -5.71
C ALA A 140 -2.22 14.71 -4.43
N ASN A 141 -0.90 14.53 -4.58
CA ASN A 141 0.03 14.47 -3.45
C ASN A 141 0.12 15.80 -2.71
N THR A 142 0.10 16.93 -3.44
CA THR A 142 0.17 18.27 -2.85
C THR A 142 -1.07 18.57 -2.02
N VAL A 143 -2.26 18.25 -2.54
CA VAL A 143 -3.52 18.39 -1.80
C VAL A 143 -3.52 17.49 -0.56
N ALA A 144 -3.17 16.21 -0.69
CA ALA A 144 -3.19 15.27 0.43
C ALA A 144 -2.16 15.59 1.54
N GLY A 145 -1.04 16.22 1.17
CA GLY A 145 -0.02 16.70 2.10
C GLY A 145 -0.34 18.04 2.77
N THR A 146 -1.35 18.76 2.29
CA THR A 146 -1.72 20.09 2.80
C THR A 146 -2.83 19.98 3.85
N ARG A 147 -2.68 20.70 4.97
CA ARG A 147 -3.78 20.93 5.92
C ARG A 147 -4.56 22.15 5.44
N PHE A 148 -5.83 21.97 5.13
CA PHE A 148 -6.70 23.06 4.70
C PHE A 148 -7.51 23.57 5.89
N VAL A 149 -7.70 24.88 5.97
CA VAL A 149 -8.67 25.49 6.89
C VAL A 149 -9.96 25.68 6.10
N VAL A 150 -11.01 24.97 6.51
CA VAL A 150 -12.36 25.02 5.92
C VAL A 150 -13.37 25.13 7.05
N ALA A 151 -14.24 26.14 7.00
CA ALA A 151 -15.16 26.50 8.09
C ALA A 151 -14.45 26.57 9.47
N ASP A 152 -13.27 27.21 9.50
CA ASP A 152 -12.40 27.37 10.68
C ASP A 152 -11.83 26.06 11.27
N GLU A 153 -11.95 24.94 10.55
CA GLU A 153 -11.40 23.66 10.96
C GLU A 153 -10.27 23.17 10.05
N ASN A 154 -9.25 22.55 10.66
CA ASN A 154 -8.17 21.91 9.93
C ASN A 154 -8.63 20.54 9.39
N VAL A 155 -8.69 20.42 8.07
CA VAL A 155 -9.08 19.19 7.36
C VAL A 155 -7.97 18.70 6.44
N ARG A 156 -7.85 17.37 6.33
CA ARG A 156 -7.06 16.71 5.29
C ARG A 156 -8.03 16.17 4.24
N LEU A 157 -7.74 16.44 2.97
CA LEU A 157 -8.60 16.06 1.86
C LEU A 157 -7.97 14.91 1.07
N THR A 158 -8.80 13.98 0.59
CA THR A 158 -8.39 12.97 -0.37
C THR A 158 -8.90 13.35 -1.75
N PRO A 159 -8.05 13.96 -2.62
CA PRO A 159 -8.45 14.29 -3.98
C PRO A 159 -8.63 13.00 -4.78
N ALA A 160 -9.79 12.83 -5.38
CA ALA A 160 -10.10 11.75 -6.28
C ALA A 160 -10.10 12.29 -7.71
N ILE A 161 -9.15 11.83 -8.52
CA ILE A 161 -8.90 12.39 -9.85
C ILE A 161 -9.24 11.35 -10.90
N GLY A 162 -10.15 11.70 -11.80
CA GLY A 162 -10.48 10.94 -13.00
C GLY A 162 -10.14 11.77 -14.22
N TRP A 163 -9.56 11.16 -15.25
CA TRP A 163 -9.15 11.88 -16.44
C TRP A 163 -9.31 11.03 -17.70
N THR A 164 -9.44 11.69 -18.85
CA THR A 164 -9.48 11.06 -20.16
C THR A 164 -8.68 11.86 -21.19
N PRO A 165 -7.95 11.21 -22.11
CA PRO A 165 -7.37 11.87 -23.26
C PRO A 165 -8.46 12.46 -24.16
N LEU A 166 -8.24 13.69 -24.64
CA LEU A 166 -9.14 14.32 -25.59
C LEU A 166 -9.15 13.61 -26.96
N THR A 167 -8.11 12.85 -27.28
CA THR A 167 -8.04 12.01 -28.49
C THR A 167 -9.07 10.89 -28.50
N ASP A 168 -9.50 10.44 -27.31
CA ASP A 168 -10.46 9.34 -27.15
C ASP A 168 -11.91 9.85 -27.10
N CYS A 169 -12.11 11.16 -27.32
CA CYS A 169 -13.37 11.85 -27.16
C CYS A 169 -13.79 12.58 -28.46
N PRO A 170 -14.97 12.27 -29.04
CA PRO A 170 -15.52 12.93 -30.22
C PRO A 170 -16.16 14.29 -29.90
N ASP A 171 -16.69 14.46 -28.69
CA ASP A 171 -17.36 15.69 -28.26
C ASP A 171 -17.09 15.98 -26.78
N ARG A 172 -17.46 17.20 -26.35
CA ARG A 172 -17.24 17.67 -24.98
C ARG A 172 -18.04 16.91 -23.95
N ASP A 173 -19.25 16.47 -24.30
CA ASP A 173 -20.17 15.86 -23.37
C ASP A 173 -19.61 14.50 -22.98
N GLN A 174 -19.16 13.72 -23.97
CA GLN A 174 -18.46 12.46 -23.76
C GLN A 174 -17.16 12.66 -22.96
N ALA A 175 -16.37 13.71 -23.23
CA ALA A 175 -15.12 13.94 -22.49
C ALA A 175 -15.37 14.19 -20.98
N VAL A 176 -16.35 15.03 -20.65
CA VAL A 176 -16.76 15.31 -19.26
C VAL A 176 -17.34 14.06 -18.60
N ASP A 177 -18.17 13.33 -19.33
CA ASP A 177 -18.81 12.08 -18.90
C ASP A 177 -17.81 10.98 -18.56
N GLN A 178 -16.82 10.77 -19.43
CA GLN A 178 -15.73 9.83 -19.21
C GLN A 178 -14.88 10.22 -17.99
N ALA A 179 -14.56 11.51 -17.85
CA ALA A 179 -13.86 12.01 -16.66
C ALA A 179 -14.70 11.83 -15.38
N ARG A 180 -16.04 12.00 -15.47
CA ARG A 180 -16.99 11.79 -14.36
C ARG A 180 -16.98 10.35 -13.87
N ASP A 181 -17.02 9.40 -14.79
CA ASP A 181 -16.99 7.97 -14.48
C ASP A 181 -15.64 7.56 -13.87
N ALA A 182 -14.54 8.11 -14.41
CA ALA A 182 -13.20 7.89 -13.87
C ALA A 182 -13.04 8.46 -12.46
N VAL A 183 -13.62 9.63 -12.16
CA VAL A 183 -13.63 10.21 -10.81
C VAL A 183 -14.42 9.34 -9.85
N ALA A 184 -15.58 8.83 -10.27
CA ALA A 184 -16.38 7.94 -9.44
C ALA A 184 -15.59 6.67 -9.05
N GLU A 185 -14.80 6.12 -9.97
CA GLU A 185 -13.88 5.01 -9.66
C GLU A 185 -12.73 5.42 -8.74
N SER A 186 -12.13 6.60 -8.94
CA SER A 186 -11.09 7.12 -8.05
C SER A 186 -11.61 7.33 -6.62
N ILE A 187 -12.83 7.87 -6.46
CA ILE A 187 -13.51 8.01 -5.17
C ILE A 187 -13.71 6.64 -4.50
N ARG A 188 -14.07 5.60 -5.28
CA ARG A 188 -14.18 4.23 -4.75
C ARG A 188 -12.86 3.73 -4.22
N HIS A 189 -11.75 3.90 -4.96
CA HIS A 189 -10.42 3.44 -4.51
C HIS A 189 -9.91 4.17 -3.27
N ARG A 190 -10.23 5.46 -3.12
CA ARG A 190 -9.69 6.33 -2.05
C ARG A 190 -8.16 6.31 -1.99
N ASP A 191 -7.50 6.12 -3.14
CA ASP A 191 -6.05 6.26 -3.28
C ASP A 191 -5.74 7.55 -4.07
N LEU A 192 -4.58 8.14 -3.83
CA LEU A 192 -4.18 9.41 -4.47
C LEU A 192 -3.84 9.24 -5.96
N ARG A 193 -4.21 8.12 -6.57
CA ARG A 193 -3.83 7.76 -7.92
C ARG A 193 -4.84 8.32 -8.91
N PRO A 194 -4.41 9.14 -9.88
CA PRO A 194 -5.27 9.53 -10.99
C PRO A 194 -5.73 8.31 -11.80
N VAL A 195 -7.03 8.21 -12.04
CA VAL A 195 -7.66 7.11 -12.77
C VAL A 195 -7.93 7.57 -14.21
N LYS A 196 -7.36 6.87 -15.19
CA LYS A 196 -7.71 7.05 -16.60
C LYS A 196 -9.05 6.36 -16.87
N TYR A 197 -9.95 7.02 -17.58
CA TYR A 197 -11.20 6.42 -18.03
C TYR A 197 -10.96 5.13 -18.82
N ALA A 198 -11.88 4.18 -18.67
CA ALA A 198 -11.93 2.99 -19.50
C ALA A 198 -13.39 2.56 -19.69
N ALA A 199 -13.71 2.03 -20.87
CA ALA A 199 -15.09 1.73 -21.30
C ALA A 199 -15.90 0.86 -20.32
N TRP A 200 -15.25 0.01 -19.53
CA TRP A 200 -15.92 -0.84 -18.54
C TRP A 200 -16.56 -0.05 -17.38
N MET A 201 -16.17 1.20 -17.17
CA MET A 201 -16.70 2.05 -16.09
C MET A 201 -18.17 2.44 -16.33
N ARG A 202 -18.64 2.49 -17.59
CA ARG A 202 -20.06 2.70 -17.96
C ARG A 202 -20.90 1.42 -17.99
N GLY A 203 -20.44 0.36 -17.33
CA GLY A 203 -21.16 -0.92 -17.32
C GLY A 203 -21.02 -1.71 -18.61
N ALA A 204 -20.13 -1.32 -19.55
CA ALA A 204 -19.68 -2.26 -20.56
C ALA A 204 -19.06 -3.45 -19.80
N PRO A 205 -19.56 -4.68 -20.01
CA PRO A 205 -19.03 -5.82 -19.28
C PRO A 205 -17.53 -5.83 -19.49
N ARG A 206 -16.74 -5.95 -18.40
CA ARG A 206 -15.36 -6.43 -18.53
C ARG A 206 -15.47 -7.64 -19.44
N GLY A 207 -14.87 -7.59 -20.62
CA GLY A 207 -14.85 -8.69 -21.58
C GLY A 207 -14.06 -9.88 -21.03
N ARG A 208 -14.34 -10.35 -19.81
CA ARG A 208 -14.06 -11.70 -19.39
C ARG A 208 -15.09 -12.56 -20.10
N ARG A 209 -14.80 -12.92 -21.36
CA ARG A 209 -15.47 -14.03 -22.05
C ARG A 209 -15.56 -15.17 -21.03
N ARG A 210 -16.72 -15.79 -20.78
CA ARG A 210 -16.82 -16.95 -19.87
C ARG A 210 -15.80 -18.05 -20.21
N VAL A 211 -15.40 -18.12 -21.49
CA VAL A 211 -14.30 -18.95 -22.01
C VAL A 211 -12.95 -18.66 -21.32
N THR A 212 -12.60 -17.41 -21.04
CA THR A 212 -11.33 -17.09 -20.35
C THR A 212 -11.31 -17.50 -18.88
N VAL A 213 -12.44 -17.54 -18.18
CA VAL A 213 -12.46 -17.97 -16.76
C VAL A 213 -12.25 -19.48 -16.62
N ALA A 214 -12.90 -20.29 -17.47
CA ALA A 214 -12.69 -21.74 -17.48
C ALA A 214 -11.26 -22.09 -17.93
N VAL A 215 -10.75 -21.40 -18.96
CA VAL A 215 -9.36 -21.54 -19.41
C VAL A 215 -8.38 -21.07 -18.33
N GLN A 216 -8.64 -19.95 -17.64
CA GLN A 216 -7.80 -19.50 -16.52
C GLN A 216 -7.84 -20.48 -15.35
N ALA A 217 -8.99 -21.08 -15.04
CA ALA A 217 -9.11 -22.09 -14.00
C ALA A 217 -8.34 -23.36 -14.37
N LEU A 218 -8.42 -23.81 -15.63
CA LEU A 218 -7.64 -24.93 -16.15
C LEU A 218 -6.13 -24.62 -16.15
N LEU A 219 -5.72 -23.45 -16.64
CA LEU A 219 -4.32 -23.00 -16.61
C LEU A 219 -3.80 -22.88 -15.18
N SER A 220 -4.63 -22.43 -14.24
CA SER A 220 -4.29 -22.37 -12.82
C SER A 220 -4.20 -23.76 -12.18
N ALA A 221 -4.99 -24.72 -12.63
CA ALA A 221 -4.91 -26.11 -12.17
C ALA A 221 -3.67 -26.82 -12.74
N LEU A 222 -3.30 -26.50 -13.98
CA LEU A 222 -2.10 -27.02 -14.66
C LEU A 222 -0.83 -26.23 -14.33
N SER A 223 -0.93 -25.15 -13.56
CA SER A 223 0.21 -24.28 -13.25
C SER A 223 1.41 -25.02 -12.65
N PRO A 224 1.27 -26.06 -11.79
CA PRO A 224 2.44 -26.79 -11.29
C PRO A 224 3.18 -27.53 -12.42
N LEU A 225 2.44 -28.09 -13.38
CA LEU A 225 3.03 -28.75 -14.55
C LEU A 225 3.77 -27.73 -15.42
N PHE A 226 3.18 -26.55 -15.65
CA PHE A 226 3.84 -25.47 -16.38
C PHE A 226 5.15 -25.02 -15.69
N VAL A 227 5.18 -24.92 -14.36
CA VAL A 227 6.42 -24.60 -13.62
C VAL A 227 7.49 -25.67 -13.85
N LEU A 228 7.14 -26.95 -13.84
CA LEU A 228 8.09 -28.04 -14.07
C LEU A 228 8.59 -28.06 -15.52
N VAL A 229 7.71 -27.84 -16.49
CA VAL A 229 8.11 -27.76 -17.91
C VAL A 229 9.06 -26.58 -18.12
N LEU A 230 8.67 -25.38 -17.67
CA LEU A 230 9.45 -24.16 -17.85
C LEU A 230 10.76 -24.16 -17.06
N GLY A 231 10.74 -24.68 -15.83
CA GLY A 231 11.87 -24.60 -14.92
C GLY A 231 12.76 -25.84 -14.89
N VAL A 232 12.35 -26.96 -15.50
CA VAL A 232 13.13 -28.22 -15.52
C VAL A 232 13.26 -28.76 -16.93
N ALA A 233 12.15 -29.09 -17.60
CA ALA A 233 12.22 -29.79 -18.90
C ALA A 233 12.89 -28.94 -19.99
N ILE A 234 12.47 -27.68 -20.15
CA ILE A 234 13.04 -26.76 -21.15
C ILE A 234 14.53 -26.50 -20.88
N PRO A 235 14.95 -26.11 -19.65
CA PRO A 235 16.38 -25.94 -19.34
C PRO A 235 17.21 -27.21 -19.56
N PHE A 236 16.70 -28.38 -19.18
CA PHE A 236 17.42 -29.65 -19.37
C PHE A 236 17.67 -29.93 -20.86
N VAL A 237 16.62 -29.86 -21.70
CA VAL A 237 16.75 -30.04 -23.16
C VAL A 237 17.68 -28.98 -23.74
N PHE A 238 17.59 -27.73 -23.29
CA PHE A 238 18.49 -26.68 -23.73
C PHE A 238 19.97 -26.98 -23.40
N TYR A 239 20.27 -27.46 -22.19
CA TYR A 239 21.63 -27.87 -21.83
C TYR A 239 22.15 -29.01 -22.70
N GLN A 240 21.30 -29.99 -22.99
CA GLN A 240 21.63 -31.09 -23.90
C GLN A 240 21.95 -30.59 -25.31
N GLN A 241 21.06 -29.81 -25.92
CA GLN A 241 21.25 -29.29 -27.28
C GLN A 241 22.49 -28.39 -27.40
N MET A 242 22.74 -27.53 -26.41
CA MET A 242 23.93 -26.68 -26.43
C MET A 242 25.22 -27.50 -26.32
N TYR A 243 25.21 -28.57 -25.52
CA TYR A 243 26.36 -29.47 -25.41
C TYR A 243 26.63 -30.22 -26.72
N GLU A 244 25.58 -30.71 -27.39
CA GLU A 244 25.69 -31.33 -28.73
C GLU A 244 26.24 -30.34 -29.78
N LEU A 245 25.98 -29.04 -29.62
CA LEU A 245 26.56 -27.96 -30.42
C LEU A 245 27.98 -27.54 -29.99
N GLY A 246 28.57 -28.23 -29.00
CA GLY A 246 29.93 -27.99 -28.51
C GLY A 246 30.05 -27.00 -27.33
N TRP A 247 28.94 -26.53 -26.75
CA TRP A 247 28.91 -25.57 -25.65
C TRP A 247 28.41 -26.21 -24.34
N ASP A 248 29.29 -26.37 -23.34
CA ASP A 248 28.95 -26.94 -22.03
C ASP A 248 28.25 -25.92 -21.10
N VAL A 249 27.03 -25.53 -21.49
CA VAL A 249 26.20 -24.59 -20.72
C VAL A 249 25.68 -25.21 -19.43
N GLY A 250 25.48 -26.53 -19.38
CA GLY A 250 25.00 -27.23 -18.19
C GLY A 250 26.00 -27.16 -17.02
N SER A 251 27.30 -27.31 -17.30
CA SER A 251 28.34 -27.14 -16.26
C SER A 251 28.48 -25.68 -15.82
N ALA A 252 28.31 -24.71 -16.72
CA ALA A 252 28.24 -23.30 -16.34
C ALA A 252 27.03 -23.01 -15.44
N ALA A 253 25.87 -23.59 -15.75
CA ALA A 253 24.66 -23.47 -14.96
C ALA A 253 24.82 -24.05 -13.55
N TYR A 254 25.54 -25.18 -13.39
CA TYR A 254 25.91 -25.73 -12.09
C TYR A 254 26.60 -24.67 -11.20
N TRP A 255 27.61 -23.98 -11.74
CA TRP A 255 28.33 -22.94 -11.01
C TRP A 255 27.47 -21.74 -10.64
N VAL A 256 26.56 -21.34 -11.51
CA VAL A 256 25.59 -20.26 -11.23
C VAL A 256 24.65 -20.66 -10.09
N VAL A 257 24.16 -21.91 -10.09
CA VAL A 257 23.30 -22.44 -9.02
C VAL A 257 24.05 -22.49 -7.70
N VAL A 258 25.24 -23.11 -7.67
CA VAL A 258 26.08 -23.20 -6.46
C VAL A 258 26.41 -21.81 -5.93
N GLY A 259 26.87 -20.90 -6.79
CA GLY A 259 27.20 -19.53 -6.41
C GLY A 259 26.01 -18.79 -5.80
N GLY A 260 24.82 -18.89 -6.41
CA GLY A 260 23.65 -18.22 -5.86
C GLY A 260 23.09 -18.87 -4.58
N LEU A 261 23.23 -20.19 -4.40
CA LEU A 261 22.92 -20.85 -3.12
C LEU A 261 23.84 -20.34 -1.99
N ILE A 262 25.14 -20.22 -2.27
CA ILE A 262 26.12 -19.65 -1.34
C ILE A 262 25.79 -18.19 -1.04
N VAL A 263 25.51 -17.37 -2.06
CA VAL A 263 25.11 -15.96 -1.88
C VAL A 263 23.88 -15.87 -0.99
N SER A 264 22.85 -16.69 -1.23
CA SER A 264 21.64 -16.70 -0.40
C SER A 264 21.95 -17.06 1.05
N ALA A 265 22.79 -18.08 1.27
CA ALA A 265 23.20 -18.52 2.60
C ALA A 265 24.00 -17.42 3.33
N VAL A 266 24.95 -16.77 2.65
CA VAL A 266 25.71 -15.64 3.19
C VAL A 266 24.77 -14.49 3.57
N LEU A 267 23.83 -14.11 2.70
CA LEU A 267 22.88 -13.02 2.98
C LEU A 267 22.02 -13.31 4.22
N ILE A 268 21.54 -14.55 4.38
CA ILE A 268 20.79 -14.98 5.58
C ILE A 268 21.67 -14.87 6.83
N VAL A 269 22.91 -15.38 6.78
CA VAL A 269 23.84 -15.32 7.91
C VAL A 269 24.21 -13.88 8.26
N LEU A 270 24.42 -13.01 7.27
CA LEU A 270 24.68 -11.59 7.49
C LEU A 270 23.48 -10.91 8.17
N GLU A 271 22.25 -11.11 7.70
CA GLU A 271 21.07 -10.60 8.39
C GLU A 271 21.02 -11.09 9.85
N CYS A 272 21.35 -12.35 10.11
CA CYS A 272 21.43 -12.89 11.46
C CYS A 272 22.48 -12.16 12.31
N LEU A 273 23.72 -12.04 11.84
CA LEU A 273 24.80 -11.38 12.59
C LEU A 273 24.47 -9.91 12.88
N PHE A 274 24.01 -9.16 11.87
CA PHE A 274 23.66 -7.75 12.03
C PHE A 274 22.41 -7.52 12.90
N SER A 275 21.60 -8.54 13.16
CA SER A 275 20.45 -8.44 14.09
C SER A 275 20.88 -8.29 15.55
N LEU A 276 22.09 -8.74 15.90
CA LEU A 276 22.69 -8.56 17.23
C LEU A 276 23.05 -7.09 17.47
N ASP A 277 23.53 -6.41 16.42
CA ASP A 277 23.91 -5.00 16.41
C ASP A 277 22.75 -4.06 16.02
N ALA A 278 21.51 -4.55 16.07
CA ALA A 278 20.34 -3.74 15.79
C ALA A 278 20.25 -2.58 16.79
N ALA A 279 19.93 -1.40 16.29
CA ALA A 279 19.83 -0.20 17.11
C ALA A 279 18.80 -0.39 18.24
N SER A 280 19.18 -0.03 19.45
CA SER A 280 18.30 -0.04 20.60
C SER A 280 17.38 1.17 20.57
N ARG A 281 16.14 0.97 21.02
CA ARG A 281 15.20 2.07 21.25
C ARG A 281 15.81 3.09 22.22
N PRO A 282 15.70 4.40 21.96
CA PRO A 282 16.03 5.42 22.95
C PRO A 282 15.24 5.21 24.25
N GLU A 283 15.89 5.39 25.40
CA GLU A 283 15.23 5.17 26.70
C GLU A 283 14.17 6.23 27.03
N ARG A 284 14.36 7.45 26.52
CA ARG A 284 13.47 8.60 26.71
C ARG A 284 13.11 9.21 25.36
N PRO A 285 11.98 9.91 25.23
CA PRO A 285 11.68 10.64 24.02
C PRO A 285 12.53 11.92 23.93
N ALA A 286 12.85 12.36 22.71
CA ALA A 286 13.55 13.64 22.48
C ALA A 286 12.60 14.85 22.48
N GLN A 287 11.28 14.60 22.44
CA GLN A 287 10.24 15.62 22.37
C GLN A 287 9.06 15.19 23.25
N PRO A 288 8.24 16.12 23.78
CA PRO A 288 7.02 15.77 24.51
C PRO A 288 6.14 14.81 23.71
N TYR A 289 5.38 13.96 24.40
CA TYR A 289 4.43 13.05 23.75
C TYR A 289 3.32 13.86 23.08
N PRO A 290 3.14 13.79 21.74
CA PRO A 290 2.05 14.47 21.06
C PRO A 290 0.75 13.66 21.21
N PRO A 291 -0.42 14.20 20.85
CA PRO A 291 -1.61 13.38 20.63
C PRO A 291 -1.32 12.24 19.64
N ALA A 292 -1.90 11.06 19.86
CA ALA A 292 -1.70 9.89 19.01
C ALA A 292 -3.03 9.25 18.62
N SER A 293 -3.04 8.51 17.51
CA SER A 293 -4.22 7.77 17.05
C SER A 293 -3.85 6.32 16.72
N ALA A 294 -4.58 5.35 17.25
CA ALA A 294 -4.58 3.97 16.80
C ALA A 294 -5.65 3.78 15.72
N VAL A 295 -5.28 3.22 14.58
CA VAL A 295 -6.21 2.87 13.50
C VAL A 295 -6.27 1.35 13.39
N ILE A 296 -7.44 0.80 13.68
CA ILE A 296 -7.75 -0.62 13.54
C ILE A 296 -8.58 -0.80 12.27
N ALA A 297 -8.06 -1.52 11.29
CA ALA A 297 -8.79 -1.82 10.06
C ALA A 297 -9.48 -3.18 10.17
N ALA A 298 -10.81 -3.22 9.97
CA ALA A 298 -11.59 -4.44 10.12
C ALA A 298 -12.60 -4.65 8.99
N TYR A 299 -12.74 -5.91 8.55
CA TYR A 299 -13.89 -6.35 7.78
C TYR A 299 -14.80 -7.17 8.70
N LEU A 300 -15.86 -6.55 9.21
CA LEU A 300 -16.66 -7.12 10.31
C LEU A 300 -17.17 -8.54 10.06
N PRO A 301 -17.60 -8.95 8.85
CA PRO A 301 -18.02 -10.33 8.61
C PRO A 301 -16.97 -11.38 8.97
N ASN A 302 -15.68 -11.06 8.85
CA ASN A 302 -14.59 -11.95 9.27
C ASN A 302 -14.18 -11.76 10.73
N GLU A 303 -14.28 -10.53 11.22
CA GLU A 303 -13.63 -10.10 12.47
C GLU A 303 -14.61 -9.97 13.66
N ALA A 304 -15.91 -10.16 13.44
CA ALA A 304 -16.93 -10.00 14.47
C ALA A 304 -16.66 -10.84 15.74
N ALA A 305 -16.02 -12.01 15.59
CA ALA A 305 -15.69 -12.89 16.71
C ALA A 305 -14.52 -12.40 17.59
N THR A 306 -13.68 -11.49 17.11
CA THR A 306 -12.44 -11.05 17.78
C THR A 306 -12.35 -9.55 17.99
N ILE A 307 -13.21 -8.76 17.32
CA ILE A 307 -13.08 -7.31 17.31
C ILE A 307 -13.34 -6.68 18.68
N VAL A 308 -14.24 -7.25 19.48
CA VAL A 308 -14.54 -6.75 20.84
C VAL A 308 -13.31 -6.91 21.74
N ASP A 309 -12.72 -8.11 21.80
CA ASP A 309 -11.48 -8.38 22.55
C ASP A 309 -10.33 -7.47 22.11
N THR A 310 -10.26 -7.19 20.80
CA THR A 310 -9.26 -6.30 20.23
C THR A 310 -9.47 -4.88 20.72
N VAL A 311 -10.68 -4.32 20.58
CA VAL A 311 -10.99 -2.98 21.09
C VAL A 311 -10.71 -2.87 22.58
N GLU A 312 -11.09 -3.87 23.39
CA GLU A 312 -10.75 -3.90 24.82
C GLU A 312 -9.24 -3.86 25.07
N SER A 313 -8.44 -4.56 24.25
CA SER A 313 -6.98 -4.52 24.34
C SER A 313 -6.43 -3.13 24.04
N PHE A 314 -7.01 -2.39 23.08
CA PHE A 314 -6.60 -1.03 22.75
C PHE A 314 -6.99 -0.02 23.82
N LEU A 315 -8.15 -0.18 24.45
CA LEU A 315 -8.60 0.70 25.54
C LEU A 315 -7.71 0.59 26.79
N ARG A 316 -6.90 -0.47 26.91
CA ARG A 316 -5.91 -0.66 27.98
C ARG A 316 -4.53 -0.08 27.66
N LEU A 317 -4.35 0.53 26.49
CA LEU A 317 -3.08 1.18 26.14
C LEU A 317 -2.80 2.35 27.07
N ASP A 318 -1.55 2.45 27.49
CA ASP A 318 -1.03 3.51 28.34
C ASP A 318 -0.25 4.50 27.48
N TYR A 319 -0.71 5.74 27.47
CA TYR A 319 -0.07 6.82 26.72
C TYR A 319 -0.13 8.12 27.53
N PRO A 320 1.00 8.84 27.68
CA PRO A 320 1.06 10.04 28.54
C PRO A 320 0.24 11.25 28.05
N ASN A 321 -0.26 11.23 26.82
CA ASN A 321 -1.09 12.29 26.24
C ASN A 321 -2.38 11.66 25.66
N GLU A 322 -3.17 12.41 24.91
CA GLU A 322 -4.39 11.93 24.27
C GLU A 322 -4.09 10.79 23.29
N LEU A 323 -4.82 9.68 23.44
CA LEU A 323 -4.83 8.55 22.52
C LEU A 323 -6.24 8.31 22.01
N GLU A 324 -6.43 8.48 20.70
CA GLU A 324 -7.67 8.16 19.99
C GLU A 324 -7.59 6.74 19.41
N ILE A 325 -8.66 5.96 19.51
CA ILE A 325 -8.75 4.60 18.96
C ILE A 325 -9.82 4.60 17.87
N VAL A 326 -9.39 4.66 16.62
CA VAL A 326 -10.26 4.67 15.44
C VAL A 326 -10.44 3.24 14.93
N LEU A 327 -11.65 2.70 15.08
CA LEU A 327 -12.04 1.46 14.44
C LEU A 327 -12.65 1.78 13.06
N ALA A 328 -11.83 1.64 12.02
CA ALA A 328 -12.22 1.84 10.63
C ALA A 328 -12.67 0.51 10.02
N TYR A 329 -13.97 0.36 9.82
CA TYR A 329 -14.55 -0.93 9.44
C TYR A 329 -15.51 -0.86 8.26
N ASN A 330 -15.62 -1.96 7.54
CA ASN A 330 -16.60 -2.14 6.48
C ASN A 330 -17.44 -3.41 6.71
N THR A 331 -18.71 -3.35 6.33
CA THR A 331 -19.67 -4.43 6.43
C THR A 331 -20.67 -4.35 5.27
N PRO A 332 -21.09 -5.47 4.66
CA PRO A 332 -22.08 -5.46 3.56
C PRO A 332 -23.51 -5.21 4.06
N HIS A 333 -23.79 -5.52 5.32
CA HIS A 333 -25.08 -5.32 5.97
C HIS A 333 -24.87 -5.02 7.47
N PRO A 334 -25.85 -4.41 8.16
CA PRO A 334 -25.77 -4.24 9.61
C PRO A 334 -25.48 -5.58 10.32
N MET A 335 -24.60 -5.56 11.32
CA MET A 335 -24.23 -6.73 12.11
C MET A 335 -24.47 -6.50 13.61
N PRO A 336 -24.91 -7.52 14.39
CA PRO A 336 -25.17 -7.36 15.82
C PRO A 336 -23.98 -6.83 16.64
N VAL A 337 -22.75 -7.16 16.23
CA VAL A 337 -21.53 -6.69 16.90
C VAL A 337 -21.42 -5.16 16.89
N GLU A 338 -22.05 -4.47 15.94
CA GLU A 338 -22.03 -3.01 15.87
C GLU A 338 -22.72 -2.35 17.07
N ASP A 339 -23.77 -2.96 17.63
CA ASP A 339 -24.45 -2.42 18.82
C ASP A 339 -23.54 -2.50 20.05
N THR A 340 -22.81 -3.61 20.20
CA THR A 340 -21.78 -3.77 21.23
C THR A 340 -20.68 -2.71 21.07
N LEU A 341 -20.20 -2.50 19.84
CA LEU A 341 -19.18 -1.48 19.57
C LEU A 341 -19.68 -0.06 19.89
N ARG A 342 -20.94 0.27 19.54
CA ARG A 342 -21.56 1.57 19.87
C ARG A 342 -21.71 1.77 21.37
N GLU A 343 -22.03 0.71 22.11
CA GLU A 343 -22.08 0.75 23.57
C GLU A 343 -20.69 0.99 24.17
N MET A 344 -19.64 0.32 23.64
CA MET A 344 -18.26 0.57 24.06
C MET A 344 -17.83 2.02 23.79
N ALA A 345 -18.18 2.56 22.62
CA ALA A 345 -17.84 3.94 22.26
C ALA A 345 -18.58 4.99 23.11
N ARG A 346 -19.78 4.66 23.59
CA ARG A 346 -20.51 5.50 24.57
C ARG A 346 -19.84 5.50 25.95
N ARG A 347 -19.19 4.40 26.33
CA ARG A 347 -18.51 4.27 27.63
C ARG A 347 -17.11 4.88 27.65
N ASP A 348 -16.38 4.78 26.54
CA ASP A 348 -15.03 5.33 26.42
C ASP A 348 -14.92 6.25 25.20
N PRO A 349 -14.83 7.58 25.40
CA PRO A 349 -14.81 8.56 24.32
C PRO A 349 -13.54 8.51 23.47
N ARG A 350 -12.52 7.74 23.88
CA ARG A 350 -11.33 7.48 23.04
C ARG A 350 -11.69 6.59 21.84
N LEU A 351 -12.72 5.75 21.94
CA LEU A 351 -13.13 4.87 20.85
C LEU A 351 -14.00 5.61 19.83
N VAL A 352 -13.46 5.79 18.64
CA VAL A 352 -14.15 6.38 17.48
C VAL A 352 -14.49 5.28 16.49
N LEU A 353 -15.78 5.06 16.27
CA LEU A 353 -16.25 4.15 15.23
C LEU A 353 -16.30 4.88 13.89
N LEU A 354 -15.64 4.33 12.88
CA LEU A 354 -15.64 4.86 11.52
C LEU A 354 -16.14 3.79 10.54
N PRO A 355 -17.47 3.70 10.30
CA PRO A 355 -18.02 2.88 9.24
C PRO A 355 -17.63 3.46 7.88
N VAL A 356 -16.90 2.69 7.08
CA VAL A 356 -16.41 3.12 5.76
C VAL A 356 -17.30 2.51 4.67
N ALA A 357 -18.39 3.20 4.36
CA ALA A 357 -19.35 2.77 3.35
C ALA A 357 -18.69 2.53 1.98
N GLY A 358 -19.00 1.39 1.35
CA GLY A 358 -18.48 0.98 0.05
C GLY A 358 -17.02 0.52 0.03
N SER A 359 -16.32 0.53 1.17
CA SER A 359 -14.96 -0.02 1.26
C SER A 359 -14.97 -1.53 1.09
N THR A 360 -13.96 -2.03 0.38
CA THR A 360 -13.73 -3.45 0.09
C THR A 360 -12.32 -3.91 0.48
N SER A 361 -11.50 -3.02 1.04
CA SER A 361 -10.09 -3.30 1.36
C SER A 361 -9.61 -2.60 2.63
N LYS A 362 -8.58 -3.18 3.24
CA LYS A 362 -7.84 -2.57 4.35
C LYS A 362 -7.27 -1.20 4.00
N ALA A 363 -6.72 -1.05 2.79
CA ALA A 363 -6.18 0.22 2.29
C ALA A 363 -7.22 1.35 2.33
N GLN A 364 -8.44 1.10 1.84
CA GLN A 364 -9.53 2.07 1.86
C GLN A 364 -9.94 2.45 3.28
N ASN A 365 -10.02 1.49 4.21
CA ASN A 365 -10.33 1.76 5.61
C ASN A 365 -9.26 2.63 6.27
N ILE A 366 -7.98 2.33 6.04
CA ILE A 366 -6.85 3.13 6.55
C ILE A 366 -6.88 4.53 5.94
N ASN A 367 -7.07 4.67 4.63
CA ASN A 367 -7.08 5.99 3.97
C ASN A 367 -8.24 6.86 4.48
N ALA A 368 -9.41 6.28 4.72
CA ALA A 368 -10.54 6.97 5.33
C ALA A 368 -10.25 7.41 6.78
N ALA A 369 -9.56 6.57 7.56
CA ALA A 369 -9.18 6.93 8.92
C ALA A 369 -8.14 8.05 8.96
N VAL A 370 -7.15 8.03 8.08
CA VAL A 370 -6.03 8.97 8.05
C VAL A 370 -6.46 10.43 7.78
N THR A 371 -7.61 10.66 7.13
CA THR A 371 -8.16 12.02 7.01
C THR A 371 -8.85 12.53 8.27
N ARG A 372 -9.15 11.65 9.23
CA ARG A 372 -9.92 11.98 10.44
C ARG A 372 -9.11 11.92 11.74
N VAL A 373 -8.01 11.17 11.76
CA VAL A 373 -7.13 11.05 12.93
C VAL A 373 -6.61 12.42 13.38
N ARG A 374 -6.58 12.63 14.69
CA ARG A 374 -6.13 13.89 15.31
C ARG A 374 -4.67 13.84 15.80
N GLY A 375 -4.12 12.65 15.98
CA GLY A 375 -2.76 12.49 16.46
C GLY A 375 -1.68 12.90 15.45
N ASP A 376 -0.51 13.30 15.93
CA ASP A 376 0.70 13.52 15.12
C ASP A 376 1.46 12.21 14.83
N MET A 377 1.14 11.16 15.60
CA MET A 377 1.55 9.79 15.39
C MET A 377 0.34 8.89 15.19
N VAL A 378 0.39 8.03 14.17
CA VAL A 378 -0.64 7.02 13.87
C VAL A 378 -0.05 5.63 13.97
N GLY A 379 -0.64 4.76 14.79
CA GLY A 379 -0.36 3.32 14.79
C GLY A 379 -1.38 2.58 13.93
N ILE A 380 -0.94 1.75 13.00
CA ILE A 380 -1.79 0.96 12.10
C ILE A 380 -1.82 -0.49 12.56
N PHE A 381 -3.03 -1.06 12.70
CA PHE A 381 -3.24 -2.42 13.19
C PHE A 381 -4.34 -3.16 12.44
N ASP A 382 -4.13 -4.47 12.28
CA ASP A 382 -5.18 -5.41 11.90
C ASP A 382 -6.10 -5.74 13.09
N ALA A 383 -7.32 -6.20 12.78
CA ALA A 383 -8.40 -6.45 13.74
C ALA A 383 -8.19 -7.59 14.74
N ASP A 384 -7.03 -8.26 14.74
CA ASP A 384 -6.64 -9.31 15.71
C ASP A 384 -5.39 -8.98 16.51
N HIS A 385 -4.83 -7.78 16.32
CA HIS A 385 -3.62 -7.34 17.00
C HIS A 385 -3.91 -6.85 18.41
N HIS A 386 -3.13 -7.33 19.37
CA HIS A 386 -3.15 -6.90 20.76
C HIS A 386 -1.77 -6.26 21.06
N PRO A 387 -1.60 -4.94 20.85
CA PRO A 387 -0.35 -4.25 21.17
C PRO A 387 -0.06 -4.28 22.68
N ALA A 388 1.22 -4.28 23.04
CA ALA A 388 1.64 -4.08 24.43
C ALA A 388 1.15 -2.72 24.96
N PRO A 389 0.81 -2.59 26.26
CA PRO A 389 0.25 -1.36 26.81
C PRO A 389 1.11 -0.11 26.55
N ASP A 390 2.43 -0.26 26.53
CA ASP A 390 3.41 0.82 26.33
C ASP A 390 3.84 1.02 24.86
N ALA A 391 3.16 0.38 23.90
CA ALA A 391 3.59 0.37 22.49
C ALA A 391 3.67 1.78 21.87
N PHE A 392 2.68 2.64 22.12
CA PHE A 392 2.67 4.02 21.59
C PHE A 392 3.75 4.90 22.22
N LYS A 393 3.95 4.78 23.54
CA LYS A 393 5.04 5.46 24.26
C LYS A 393 6.39 5.09 23.64
N ASN A 394 6.62 3.79 23.46
CA ASN A 394 7.86 3.25 22.93
C ASN A 394 8.08 3.61 21.46
N ALA A 395 7.02 3.64 20.65
CA ALA A 395 7.10 4.09 19.26
C ALA A 395 7.53 5.56 19.17
N TRP A 396 7.00 6.41 20.05
CA TRP A 396 7.34 7.83 20.07
C TRP A 396 8.82 8.09 20.40
N HIS A 397 9.47 7.21 21.17
CA HIS A 397 10.90 7.35 21.44
C HIS A 397 11.73 7.31 20.15
N TRP A 398 11.39 6.45 19.19
CA TRP A 398 12.02 6.47 17.87
C TRP A 398 11.63 7.68 17.04
N LEU A 399 10.32 7.96 16.93
CA LEU A 399 9.84 9.04 16.06
C LEU A 399 10.41 10.40 16.49
N SER A 400 10.41 10.69 17.79
CA SER A 400 10.99 11.93 18.33
C SER A 400 12.50 12.08 18.05
N HIS A 401 13.21 10.98 17.80
CA HIS A 401 14.63 10.96 17.42
C HIS A 401 14.87 11.00 15.90
N GLY A 402 13.89 11.50 15.14
CA GLY A 402 14.04 11.76 13.71
C GLY A 402 13.79 10.55 12.81
N TYR A 403 13.17 9.48 13.34
CA TYR A 403 12.55 8.45 12.50
C TYR A 403 11.14 8.89 12.08
N ASP A 404 10.68 8.35 10.97
CA ASP A 404 9.37 8.67 10.38
C ASP A 404 8.37 7.52 10.51
N VAL A 405 8.89 6.29 10.55
CA VAL A 405 8.12 5.06 10.72
C VAL A 405 8.86 4.11 11.66
N VAL A 406 8.12 3.36 12.48
CA VAL A 406 8.64 2.29 13.32
C VAL A 406 7.83 1.04 13.06
N GLN A 407 8.47 -0.04 12.61
CA GLN A 407 7.88 -1.36 12.57
C GLN A 407 8.17 -2.09 13.88
N GLY A 408 7.12 -2.47 14.61
CA GLY A 408 7.22 -3.30 15.80
C GLY A 408 7.28 -4.80 15.49
N HIS A 409 7.41 -5.57 16.56
CA HIS A 409 7.47 -7.03 16.57
C HIS A 409 6.08 -7.67 16.62
N CYS A 410 5.66 -8.34 15.55
CA CYS A 410 4.45 -9.13 15.58
C CYS A 410 4.71 -10.54 16.13
N VAL A 411 3.89 -10.98 17.09
CA VAL A 411 4.04 -12.25 17.81
C VAL A 411 2.75 -13.05 17.73
N ILE A 412 2.84 -14.35 17.46
CA ILE A 412 1.66 -15.21 17.34
C ILE A 412 1.12 -15.61 18.73
N ARG A 413 -0.16 -15.28 19.01
CA ARG A 413 -0.83 -15.62 20.29
C ARG A 413 -1.62 -16.93 20.27
N ASN A 414 -2.03 -17.42 19.09
CA ASN A 414 -2.74 -18.70 18.94
C ASN A 414 -1.82 -19.84 18.51
N GLY A 415 -0.52 -19.76 18.83
CA GLY A 415 0.46 -20.77 18.42
C GLY A 415 0.10 -22.19 18.90
N GLU A 416 -0.60 -22.34 20.03
CA GLU A 416 -1.04 -23.65 20.52
C GLU A 416 -2.23 -24.26 19.76
N SER A 417 -2.94 -23.49 18.93
CA SER A 417 -4.15 -23.96 18.24
C SER A 417 -3.90 -25.03 17.17
N SER A 418 -2.70 -25.06 16.58
CA SER A 418 -2.30 -26.08 15.60
C SER A 418 -0.79 -26.10 15.38
N TRP A 419 -0.28 -27.18 14.77
CA TRP A 419 1.13 -27.24 14.40
C TRP A 419 1.53 -26.19 13.34
N VAL A 420 0.58 -25.75 12.51
CA VAL A 420 0.77 -24.67 11.53
C VAL A 420 0.97 -23.35 12.26
N ALA A 421 0.14 -23.06 13.27
CA ALA A 421 0.29 -21.86 14.09
C ALA A 421 1.63 -21.84 14.85
N LYS A 422 2.11 -23.00 15.33
CA LYS A 422 3.48 -23.12 15.94
C LYS A 422 4.58 -22.79 14.94
N LEU A 423 4.49 -23.32 13.71
CA LEU A 423 5.44 -23.07 12.63
C LEU A 423 5.50 -21.58 12.31
N VAL A 424 4.33 -20.93 12.13
CA VAL A 424 4.22 -19.49 11.87
C VAL A 424 4.74 -18.68 13.06
N GLY A 425 4.49 -19.12 14.29
CA GLY A 425 5.03 -18.47 15.50
C GLY A 425 6.55 -18.36 15.48
N VAL A 426 7.26 -19.45 15.17
CA VAL A 426 8.72 -19.41 15.07
C VAL A 426 9.20 -18.66 13.82
N GLU A 427 8.49 -18.78 12.70
CA GLU A 427 8.80 -18.00 11.50
C GLU A 427 8.73 -16.49 11.76
N PHE A 428 7.75 -16.04 12.54
CA PHE A 428 7.61 -14.62 12.88
C PHE A 428 8.78 -14.13 13.73
N GLU A 429 9.33 -14.93 14.64
CA GLU A 429 10.56 -14.57 15.35
C GLU A 429 11.76 -14.47 14.38
N ALA A 430 11.87 -15.40 13.41
CA ALA A 430 12.90 -15.33 12.38
C ALA A 430 12.76 -14.05 11.52
N ILE A 431 11.54 -13.57 11.29
CA ILE A 431 11.27 -12.35 10.53
C ILE A 431 11.50 -11.09 11.38
N TYR A 432 10.77 -10.92 12.48
CA TYR A 432 10.70 -9.68 13.25
C TYR A 432 11.81 -9.52 14.29
N ALA A 433 12.32 -10.61 14.86
CA ALA A 433 13.43 -10.54 15.83
C ALA A 433 14.81 -10.61 15.15
N VAL A 434 14.90 -11.21 13.96
CA VAL A 434 16.18 -11.43 13.24
C VAL A 434 16.25 -10.67 11.93
N SER A 435 15.49 -11.09 10.90
CA SER A 435 15.65 -10.57 9.54
C SER A 435 15.34 -9.08 9.40
N HIS A 436 14.28 -8.56 10.01
CA HIS A 436 13.93 -7.14 9.93
C HIS A 436 15.01 -6.26 10.60
N PRO A 437 15.38 -6.47 11.89
CA PRO A 437 16.44 -5.68 12.53
C PRO A 437 17.79 -5.82 11.82
N GLY A 438 18.15 -7.04 11.42
CA GLY A 438 19.38 -7.34 10.70
C GLY A 438 19.47 -6.60 9.37
N ARG A 439 18.40 -6.65 8.58
CA ARG A 439 18.30 -5.91 7.30
C ARG A 439 18.34 -4.41 7.51
N THR A 440 17.62 -3.88 8.50
CA THR A 440 17.64 -2.45 8.82
C THR A 440 19.06 -1.99 9.16
N ARG A 441 19.79 -2.78 9.95
CA ARG A 441 21.18 -2.49 10.31
C ARG A 441 22.16 -2.66 9.13
N LEU A 442 21.92 -3.65 8.27
CA LEU A 442 22.77 -4.00 7.13
C LEU A 442 22.61 -3.03 5.95
N TYR A 443 21.39 -2.56 5.68
CA TYR A 443 21.09 -1.75 4.49
C TYR A 443 20.55 -0.35 4.79
N THR A 444 20.43 0.04 6.07
CA THR A 444 19.99 1.37 6.52
C THR A 444 18.55 1.73 6.11
N PHE A 445 17.68 0.73 5.98
CA PHE A 445 16.24 0.94 5.81
C PHE A 445 15.42 -0.20 6.44
N GLY A 446 14.29 0.15 7.06
CA GLY A 446 13.27 -0.79 7.54
C GLY A 446 12.12 -0.98 6.54
N VAL A 447 11.20 -1.88 6.88
CA VAL A 447 9.99 -2.16 6.10
C VAL A 447 8.78 -2.20 7.03
N PHE A 448 7.69 -1.55 6.63
CA PHE A 448 6.41 -1.67 7.31
C PHE A 448 5.65 -2.90 6.77
N GLY A 449 5.34 -3.85 7.64
CA GLY A 449 4.69 -5.13 7.33
C GLY A 449 3.18 -5.13 7.58
N GLY A 450 2.52 -3.98 7.42
CA GLY A 450 1.06 -3.89 7.39
C GLY A 450 0.36 -3.72 8.73
N SER A 451 0.99 -4.11 9.83
CA SER A 451 0.42 -3.98 11.18
C SER A 451 1.52 -3.75 12.21
N ASN A 452 1.15 -3.28 13.41
CA ASN A 452 2.09 -2.88 14.46
C ASN A 452 3.15 -1.89 13.94
N GLY A 453 2.71 -0.97 13.08
CA GLY A 453 3.56 0.06 12.48
C GLY A 453 3.09 1.45 12.88
N PHE A 454 4.03 2.27 13.33
CA PHE A 454 3.76 3.62 13.83
C PHE A 454 4.36 4.62 12.87
N TRP A 455 3.55 5.55 12.40
CA TRP A 455 3.89 6.51 11.36
C TRP A 455 3.72 7.92 11.89
N ARG A 456 4.55 8.85 11.40
CA ARG A 456 4.18 10.27 11.42
C ARG A 456 2.93 10.46 10.59
N THR A 457 1.92 11.12 11.15
CA THR A 457 0.61 11.29 10.50
C THR A 457 0.75 12.01 9.15
N ASP A 458 1.60 13.03 9.07
CA ASP A 458 1.82 13.75 7.81
C ASP A 458 2.46 12.89 6.73
N LEU A 459 3.32 11.92 7.09
CA LEU A 459 3.90 10.98 6.13
C LEU A 459 2.85 10.00 5.65
N LEU A 460 2.07 9.42 6.55
CA LEU A 460 1.01 8.49 6.18
C LEU A 460 -0.09 9.18 5.34
N ALA A 461 -0.40 10.44 5.60
CA ALA A 461 -1.40 11.21 4.87
C ALA A 461 -0.98 11.54 3.42
N ARG A 462 0.31 11.82 3.17
CA ARG A 462 0.79 12.08 1.80
C ARG A 462 1.14 10.80 1.05
N THR A 463 1.56 9.74 1.74
CA THR A 463 1.83 8.45 1.08
C THR A 463 0.53 7.68 0.84
N ARG A 464 -0.32 7.47 1.85
CA ARG A 464 -1.51 6.60 1.79
C ARG A 464 -1.18 5.13 1.46
N MET A 465 -2.20 4.28 1.55
CA MET A 465 -2.16 2.89 1.11
C MET A 465 -2.80 2.77 -0.29
N HIS A 466 -2.17 2.04 -1.22
CA HIS A 466 -2.74 1.83 -2.56
C HIS A 466 -3.54 0.54 -2.63
N GLY A 467 -4.86 0.64 -2.77
CA GLY A 467 -5.77 -0.52 -2.78
C GLY A 467 -5.59 -1.45 -3.98
N SER A 468 -4.94 -1.01 -5.05
CA SER A 468 -4.64 -1.86 -6.21
C SER A 468 -3.50 -2.86 -5.97
N MET A 469 -2.74 -2.71 -4.89
CA MET A 469 -1.61 -3.58 -4.55
C MET A 469 -2.06 -4.63 -3.54
N LEU A 470 -1.73 -5.90 -3.77
CA LEU A 470 -2.09 -6.98 -2.81
C LEU A 470 -1.32 -6.89 -1.48
N THR A 471 -0.20 -6.16 -1.48
CA THR A 471 0.62 -5.77 -0.33
C THR A 471 0.77 -4.25 -0.34
N GLU A 472 -0.30 -3.55 0.01
CA GLU A 472 -0.40 -2.09 0.05
C GLU A 472 0.61 -1.45 1.02
N ASP A 473 0.99 -2.20 2.05
CA ASP A 473 1.93 -1.87 3.11
C ASP A 473 3.38 -1.79 2.61
N ILE A 474 3.79 -2.75 1.79
CA ILE A 474 5.10 -2.76 1.15
C ILE A 474 5.16 -1.67 0.06
N ASP A 475 4.08 -1.46 -0.69
CA ASP A 475 3.99 -0.35 -1.66
C ASP A 475 4.13 1.01 -0.95
N ALA A 476 3.47 1.20 0.21
CA ALA A 476 3.62 2.38 1.05
C ALA A 476 5.03 2.53 1.62
N THR A 477 5.66 1.44 2.03
CA THR A 477 7.08 1.42 2.43
C THR A 477 7.97 1.96 1.31
N MET A 478 7.83 1.46 0.08
CA MET A 478 8.66 1.88 -1.03
C MET A 478 8.49 3.37 -1.38
N ARG A 479 7.26 3.90 -1.28
CA ARG A 479 6.98 5.32 -1.49
C ARG A 479 7.58 6.18 -0.39
N ALA A 480 7.41 5.80 0.87
CA ALA A 480 8.02 6.50 2.00
C ALA A 480 9.55 6.54 1.90
N LEU A 481 10.18 5.40 1.59
CA LEU A 481 11.64 5.33 1.40
C LEU A 481 12.11 6.22 0.24
N HIS A 482 11.35 6.31 -0.84
CA HIS A 482 11.69 7.17 -1.98
C HIS A 482 11.61 8.67 -1.63
N GLU A 483 10.74 9.06 -0.70
CA GLU A 483 10.70 10.41 -0.11
C GLU A 483 11.80 10.66 0.95
N GLY A 484 12.68 9.69 1.19
CA GLY A 484 13.77 9.79 2.16
C GLY A 484 13.38 9.45 3.60
N ALA A 485 12.20 8.85 3.82
CA ALA A 485 11.74 8.49 5.16
C ALA A 485 12.66 7.47 5.84
N LYS A 486 12.91 7.67 7.14
CA LYS A 486 13.68 6.76 7.98
C LYS A 486 12.76 5.80 8.71
N ILE A 487 12.92 4.51 8.44
CA ILE A 487 12.11 3.44 9.03
C ILE A 487 12.94 2.64 10.03
N ALA A 488 12.57 2.70 11.30
CA ALA A 488 13.13 1.87 12.37
C ALA A 488 12.45 0.51 12.44
N THR A 489 13.16 -0.49 12.94
CA THR A 489 12.59 -1.78 13.36
C THR A 489 12.89 -1.97 14.84
N ASP A 490 11.87 -2.29 15.63
CA ASP A 490 12.02 -2.52 17.06
C ASP A 490 11.41 -3.85 17.51
N ARG A 491 12.29 -4.78 17.90
CA ARG A 491 11.90 -6.11 18.40
C ARG A 491 11.23 -6.09 19.78
N THR A 492 11.29 -4.97 20.49
CA THR A 492 10.68 -4.77 21.82
C THR A 492 9.28 -4.18 21.76
N LEU A 493 8.87 -3.57 20.64
CA LEU A 493 7.49 -3.11 20.42
C LEU A 493 6.59 -4.28 20.02
N VAL A 494 6.12 -5.05 21.00
CA VAL A 494 5.36 -6.28 20.73
C VAL A 494 3.88 -6.00 20.48
N SER A 495 3.33 -6.62 19.43
CA SER A 495 1.89 -6.78 19.23
C SER A 495 1.57 -8.23 18.91
N ARG A 496 0.51 -8.75 19.54
CA ARG A 496 0.14 -10.16 19.49
C ARG A 496 -1.01 -10.42 18.50
N GLU A 497 -0.84 -11.28 17.52
CA GLU A 497 -1.79 -11.54 16.44
C GLU A 497 -2.11 -13.04 16.24
N LEU A 498 -3.09 -13.35 15.38
CA LEU A 498 -3.55 -14.71 15.09
C LEU A 498 -2.91 -15.25 13.80
N ALA A 499 -2.19 -16.37 13.92
CA ALA A 499 -1.70 -17.13 12.77
C ALA A 499 -2.81 -17.98 12.12
N PRO A 500 -2.69 -18.30 10.82
CA PRO A 500 -3.52 -19.33 10.19
C PRO A 500 -3.31 -20.69 10.86
N THR A 501 -4.40 -21.44 11.06
CA THR A 501 -4.38 -22.72 11.78
C THR A 501 -4.29 -23.94 10.86
N THR A 502 -4.48 -23.77 9.54
CA THR A 502 -4.44 -24.85 8.55
C THR A 502 -3.47 -24.54 7.41
N VAL A 503 -2.93 -25.59 6.76
CA VAL A 503 -2.02 -25.44 5.62
C VAL A 503 -2.69 -24.71 4.45
N LYS A 504 -3.99 -24.94 4.22
CA LYS A 504 -4.76 -24.25 3.18
C LYS A 504 -4.88 -22.74 3.44
N ALA A 505 -5.16 -22.35 4.69
CA ALA A 505 -5.19 -20.95 5.10
C ALA A 505 -3.80 -20.30 4.95
N LEU A 506 -2.74 -20.99 5.39
CA LEU A 506 -1.36 -20.55 5.21
C LEU A 506 -1.01 -20.37 3.73
N TRP A 507 -1.33 -21.33 2.87
CA TRP A 507 -1.09 -21.26 1.43
C TRP A 507 -1.76 -20.04 0.80
N ASN A 508 -3.03 -19.78 1.11
CA ASN A 508 -3.75 -18.62 0.60
C ASN A 508 -3.10 -17.31 1.04
N GLN A 509 -2.73 -17.20 2.31
CA GLN A 509 -2.04 -16.02 2.85
C GLN A 509 -0.69 -15.81 2.16
N ARG A 510 0.18 -16.83 2.11
CA ARG A 510 1.51 -16.74 1.50
C ARG A 510 1.45 -16.51 0.00
N SER A 511 0.46 -17.07 -0.70
CA SER A 511 0.23 -16.82 -2.12
C SER A 511 -0.07 -15.35 -2.38
N ARG A 512 -0.97 -14.75 -1.59
CA ARG A 512 -1.28 -13.32 -1.69
C ARG A 512 -0.05 -12.47 -1.44
N TRP A 513 0.71 -12.80 -0.40
CA TRP A 513 1.92 -12.05 -0.04
C TRP A 513 2.95 -12.14 -1.15
N ALA A 514 3.28 -13.34 -1.64
CA ALA A 514 4.24 -13.52 -2.73
C ALA A 514 3.83 -12.77 -4.01
N GLN A 515 2.53 -12.78 -4.35
CA GLN A 515 2.02 -12.06 -5.51
C GLN A 515 2.13 -10.55 -5.35
N GLY A 516 1.72 -9.99 -4.21
CA GLY A 516 1.87 -8.54 -3.95
C GLY A 516 3.33 -8.10 -3.90
N TRP A 517 4.19 -8.93 -3.30
CA TRP A 517 5.62 -8.74 -3.28
C TRP A 517 6.22 -8.69 -4.70
N LEU A 518 5.79 -9.58 -5.60
CA LEU A 518 6.16 -9.52 -7.02
C LEU A 518 5.65 -8.24 -7.70
N GLN A 519 4.41 -7.80 -7.44
CA GLN A 519 3.90 -6.52 -7.96
C GLN A 519 4.78 -5.34 -7.55
N VAL A 520 5.19 -5.30 -6.28
CA VAL A 520 6.12 -4.30 -5.77
C VAL A 520 7.47 -4.42 -6.47
N SER A 521 8.03 -5.63 -6.60
CA SER A 521 9.31 -5.85 -7.27
C SER A 521 9.31 -5.33 -8.70
N LEU A 522 8.30 -5.68 -9.50
CA LEU A 522 8.16 -5.23 -10.88
C LEU A 522 8.02 -3.71 -10.98
N LYS A 523 7.30 -3.10 -10.04
CA LYS A 523 7.03 -1.65 -10.03
C LYS A 523 8.23 -0.83 -9.54
N TYR A 524 8.97 -1.30 -8.54
CA TYR A 524 9.93 -0.48 -7.80
C TYR A 524 11.40 -0.85 -7.97
N LEU A 525 11.76 -2.08 -8.36
CA LEU A 525 13.17 -2.51 -8.42
C LEU A 525 14.02 -1.58 -9.29
N TRP A 526 13.69 -1.46 -10.58
CA TRP A 526 14.48 -0.63 -11.50
C TRP A 526 14.39 0.87 -11.21
N ARG A 527 13.25 1.32 -10.67
CA ARG A 527 13.08 2.71 -10.22
C ARG A 527 14.02 3.02 -9.06
N ALA A 528 14.15 2.12 -8.10
CA ALA A 528 15.07 2.26 -6.98
C ALA A 528 16.54 2.24 -7.43
N MET A 529 16.91 1.32 -8.33
CA MET A 529 18.30 1.23 -8.83
C MET A 529 18.74 2.50 -9.57
N ARG A 530 17.84 3.11 -10.36
CA ARG A 530 18.10 4.34 -11.12
C ARG A 530 17.92 5.63 -10.32
N SER A 531 17.22 5.58 -9.19
CA SER A 531 16.95 6.77 -8.38
C SER A 531 18.21 7.29 -7.69
N PRO A 532 18.43 8.62 -7.66
CA PRO A 532 19.48 9.23 -6.84
C PRO A 532 19.10 9.31 -5.35
N ALA A 533 17.83 9.06 -4.99
CA ALA A 533 17.34 9.17 -3.60
C ALA A 533 17.91 8.08 -2.69
N PHE A 534 18.38 6.96 -3.24
CA PHE A 534 18.91 5.84 -2.49
C PHE A 534 20.43 5.80 -2.53
N THR A 535 21.05 5.61 -1.37
CA THR A 535 22.49 5.32 -1.26
C THR A 535 22.82 3.98 -1.91
N PHE A 536 24.09 3.74 -2.25
CA PHE A 536 24.54 2.44 -2.76
C PHE A 536 24.16 1.28 -1.84
N ARG A 537 24.27 1.48 -0.52
CA ARG A 537 23.95 0.47 0.49
C ARG A 537 22.45 0.15 0.54
N GLN A 538 21.60 1.16 0.42
CA GLN A 538 20.15 0.97 0.30
C GLN A 538 19.78 0.29 -1.03
N LYS A 539 20.41 0.66 -2.15
CA LYS A 539 20.21 0.00 -3.45
C LYS A 539 20.57 -1.48 -3.41
N ALA A 540 21.69 -1.85 -2.78
CA ALA A 540 22.05 -3.24 -2.58
C ALA A 540 20.98 -4.01 -1.80
N GLY A 541 20.47 -3.44 -0.70
CA GLY A 541 19.41 -4.07 0.08
C GLY A 541 18.07 -4.15 -0.66
N LEU A 542 17.71 -3.13 -1.45
CA LEU A 542 16.52 -3.13 -2.29
C LEU A 542 16.65 -4.15 -3.44
N PHE A 543 17.84 -4.31 -4.01
CA PHE A 543 18.12 -5.38 -4.97
C PHE A 543 17.96 -6.76 -4.34
N VAL A 544 18.45 -6.96 -3.12
CA VAL A 544 18.23 -8.23 -2.40
C VAL A 544 16.74 -8.45 -2.10
N LEU A 545 16.06 -7.43 -1.58
CA LEU A 545 14.67 -7.52 -1.16
C LEU A 545 13.69 -7.72 -2.33
N LEU A 546 13.89 -6.99 -3.44
CA LEU A 546 12.96 -6.93 -4.57
C LEU A 546 13.43 -7.74 -5.79
N GLY A 547 14.74 -7.89 -6.00
CA GLY A 547 15.32 -8.61 -7.13
C GLY A 547 15.69 -10.05 -6.77
N TRP A 548 16.66 -10.21 -5.86
CA TRP A 548 17.19 -11.53 -5.48
C TRP A 548 16.09 -12.47 -4.96
N ARG A 549 15.13 -11.94 -4.17
CA ARG A 549 13.97 -12.70 -3.70
C ARG A 549 13.18 -13.35 -4.85
N GLU A 550 13.02 -12.67 -5.98
CA GLU A 550 12.25 -13.19 -7.13
C GLU A 550 13.05 -14.18 -7.97
N VAL A 551 14.39 -14.03 -8.01
CA VAL A 551 15.28 -14.93 -8.76
C VAL A 551 15.49 -16.25 -8.01
N GLN A 552 15.63 -16.21 -6.69
CA GLN A 552 16.04 -17.36 -5.88
C GLN A 552 15.12 -18.60 -6.02
N PRO A 553 13.77 -18.49 -6.06
CA PRO A 553 12.90 -19.66 -6.24
C PRO A 553 13.08 -20.38 -7.58
N TRP A 554 13.48 -19.65 -8.62
CA TRP A 554 13.78 -20.20 -9.95
C TRP A 554 15.19 -20.78 -10.01
N LEU A 555 16.16 -20.08 -9.42
CA LEU A 555 17.53 -20.56 -9.32
C LEU A 555 17.61 -21.90 -8.58
N THR A 556 16.93 -22.03 -7.44
CA THR A 556 16.88 -23.29 -6.68
C THR A 556 16.20 -24.42 -7.46
N LEU A 557 15.25 -24.11 -8.34
CA LEU A 557 14.64 -25.12 -9.22
C LEU A 557 15.64 -25.64 -10.27
N GLN A 558 16.65 -24.85 -10.66
CA GLN A 558 17.67 -25.27 -11.63
C GLN A 558 18.59 -26.38 -11.11
N ILE A 559 18.55 -26.72 -9.82
CA ILE A 559 19.22 -27.92 -9.30
C ILE A 559 18.75 -29.17 -10.06
N LEU A 560 17.46 -29.29 -10.37
CA LEU A 560 16.91 -30.46 -11.06
C LEU A 560 17.43 -30.64 -12.50
N PRO A 561 17.32 -29.65 -13.42
CA PRO A 561 17.83 -29.81 -14.77
C PRO A 561 19.36 -29.95 -14.82
N VAL A 562 20.09 -29.32 -13.89
CA VAL A 562 21.55 -29.51 -13.77
C VAL A 562 21.90 -30.95 -13.38
N LEU A 563 21.19 -31.53 -12.40
CA LEU A 563 21.40 -32.93 -12.01
C LEU A 563 21.01 -33.90 -13.12
N LEU A 564 19.91 -33.64 -13.83
CA LEU A 564 19.50 -34.45 -14.98
C LEU A 564 20.53 -34.38 -16.11
N TYR A 565 21.04 -33.19 -16.42
CA TYR A 565 22.10 -32.99 -17.41
C TYR A 565 23.39 -33.73 -17.02
N ALA A 566 23.81 -33.61 -15.76
CA ALA A 566 25.00 -34.29 -15.27
C ALA A 566 24.85 -35.82 -15.32
N ALA A 567 23.69 -36.35 -14.93
CA ALA A 567 23.39 -37.78 -15.03
C ALA A 567 23.34 -38.27 -16.48
N TRP A 568 22.75 -37.50 -17.40
CA TRP A 568 22.76 -37.82 -18.83
C TRP A 568 24.18 -37.85 -19.39
N ARG A 569 25.00 -36.84 -19.07
CA ARG A 569 26.40 -36.75 -19.51
C ARG A 569 27.26 -37.90 -18.96
N ALA A 570 27.00 -38.34 -17.73
CA ALA A 570 27.72 -39.45 -17.11
C ALA A 570 27.29 -40.84 -17.64
N GLY A 571 26.26 -40.92 -18.50
CA GLY A 571 25.72 -42.20 -18.98
C GLY A 571 24.71 -42.86 -18.03
N GLY A 572 24.30 -42.14 -16.97
CA GLY A 572 23.29 -42.58 -16.01
C GLY A 572 23.55 -42.04 -14.60
N PRO A 573 22.55 -42.09 -13.69
CA PRO A 573 22.69 -41.59 -12.33
C PRO A 573 23.62 -42.45 -11.44
N GLY A 574 23.86 -43.71 -11.81
CA GLY A 574 24.77 -44.61 -11.11
C GLY A 574 26.26 -44.32 -11.36
N GLU A 575 26.56 -43.66 -12.47
CA GLU A 575 27.91 -43.24 -12.87
C GLU A 575 28.22 -41.80 -12.45
N LEU A 576 27.26 -41.12 -11.80
CA LEU A 576 27.44 -39.74 -11.36
C LEU A 576 28.32 -39.70 -10.11
N ASP A 577 29.38 -38.90 -10.14
CA ASP A 577 30.15 -38.58 -8.94
C ASP A 577 29.33 -37.65 -8.03
N TRP A 578 28.66 -38.23 -7.05
CA TRP A 578 27.91 -37.49 -6.03
C TRP A 578 28.83 -36.80 -5.00
N ALA A 579 30.12 -37.13 -4.98
CA ALA A 579 31.08 -36.71 -3.96
C ALA A 579 31.91 -35.48 -4.38
N VAL A 580 31.43 -34.68 -5.35
CA VAL A 580 32.09 -33.43 -5.74
C VAL A 580 32.28 -32.54 -4.49
N PRO A 581 33.52 -32.36 -3.98
CA PRO A 581 33.75 -31.79 -2.66
C PRO A 581 33.13 -30.40 -2.49
N LEU A 582 33.18 -29.59 -3.54
CA LEU A 582 32.63 -28.25 -3.50
C LEU A 582 31.10 -28.21 -3.51
N GLY A 583 30.45 -29.15 -4.20
CA GLY A 583 28.98 -29.27 -4.18
C GLY A 583 28.48 -29.72 -2.81
N LEU A 584 29.19 -30.64 -2.16
CA LEU A 584 28.93 -31.06 -0.79
C LEU A 584 29.13 -29.91 0.20
N LEU A 585 30.25 -29.19 0.10
CA LEU A 585 30.53 -28.04 0.95
C LEU A 585 29.48 -26.93 0.79
N ALA A 586 29.09 -26.61 -0.45
CA ALA A 586 28.05 -25.63 -0.73
C ALA A 586 26.70 -26.06 -0.15
N THR A 587 26.34 -27.34 -0.29
CA THR A 587 25.10 -27.90 0.28
C THR A 587 25.11 -27.83 1.80
N LEU A 588 26.20 -28.26 2.45
CA LEU A 588 26.36 -28.18 3.90
C LEU A 588 26.27 -26.74 4.40
N PHE A 589 26.90 -25.79 3.70
CA PHE A 589 26.84 -24.37 4.02
C PHE A 589 25.43 -23.79 3.84
N THR A 590 24.73 -24.12 2.76
CA THR A 590 23.35 -23.66 2.55
C THR A 590 22.38 -24.23 3.59
N LEU A 591 22.54 -25.50 3.97
CA LEU A 591 21.74 -26.11 5.03
C LEU A 591 22.06 -25.50 6.41
N SER A 592 23.32 -25.17 6.67
CA SER A 592 23.72 -24.55 7.94
C SER A 592 23.14 -23.15 8.11
N ALA A 593 22.91 -22.38 7.03
CA ALA A 593 22.26 -21.08 7.12
C ALA A 593 20.84 -21.16 7.72
N GLY A 594 20.07 -22.20 7.40
CA GLY A 594 18.76 -22.44 8.02
C GLY A 594 18.85 -22.77 9.51
N VAL A 595 19.87 -23.54 9.90
CA VAL A 595 20.19 -23.84 11.31
C VAL A 595 20.55 -22.57 12.05
N VAL A 596 21.45 -21.75 11.49
CA VAL A 596 21.86 -20.46 12.06
C VAL A 596 20.66 -19.55 12.25
N GLN A 597 19.80 -19.40 11.24
CA GLN A 597 18.60 -18.56 11.36
C GLN A 597 17.66 -19.05 12.46
N ALA A 598 17.41 -20.36 12.56
CA ALA A 598 16.55 -20.93 13.61
C ALA A 598 17.15 -20.71 15.02
N LEU A 599 18.47 -20.81 15.17
CA LEU A 599 19.17 -20.55 16.44
C LEU A 599 19.09 -19.06 16.83
N PHE A 600 19.26 -18.15 15.87
CA PHE A 600 19.11 -16.72 16.11
C PHE A 600 17.67 -16.36 16.45
N ALA A 601 16.70 -16.95 15.74
CA ALA A 601 15.28 -16.79 16.06
C ALA A 601 15.01 -17.23 17.50
N TRP A 602 15.51 -18.39 17.93
CA TRP A 602 15.39 -18.83 19.32
C TRP A 602 16.07 -17.87 20.31
N ARG A 603 17.30 -17.45 20.01
CA ARG A 603 18.13 -16.61 20.89
C ARG A 603 17.53 -15.22 21.11
N LEU A 604 16.91 -14.65 20.08
CA LEU A 604 16.34 -13.30 20.06
C LEU A 604 14.83 -13.27 20.31
N ALA A 605 14.17 -14.43 20.27
CA ALA A 605 12.72 -14.51 20.47
C ALA A 605 12.26 -13.93 21.81
N ILE A 606 11.00 -13.51 21.88
CA ILE A 606 10.41 -13.05 23.15
C ILE A 606 10.53 -14.14 24.25
N PRO A 607 10.64 -13.76 25.54
CA PRO A 607 10.88 -14.71 26.62
C PRO A 607 9.89 -15.87 26.68
N GLU A 608 8.62 -15.61 26.40
CA GLU A 608 7.56 -16.62 26.44
C GLU A 608 7.73 -17.68 25.35
N LEU A 609 8.13 -17.27 24.14
CA LEU A 609 8.35 -18.20 23.03
C LEU A 609 9.68 -18.93 23.18
N ARG A 610 10.75 -18.24 23.62
CA ARG A 610 12.09 -18.81 23.84
C ARG A 610 12.07 -20.03 24.80
N ARG A 611 11.14 -20.05 25.77
CA ARG A 611 10.91 -21.19 26.67
C ARG A 611 10.41 -22.44 25.93
N ARG A 612 9.73 -22.28 24.79
CA ARG A 612 9.15 -23.37 23.98
C ARG A 612 10.19 -23.98 23.02
N ARG A 613 11.30 -24.50 23.55
CA ARG A 613 12.42 -25.05 22.75
C ARG A 613 12.00 -26.08 21.68
N ALA A 614 11.02 -26.93 22.01
CA ALA A 614 10.48 -27.92 21.08
C ALA A 614 9.89 -27.31 19.79
N TRP A 615 9.36 -26.08 19.85
CA TRP A 615 8.84 -25.39 18.67
C TRP A 615 9.97 -25.03 17.70
N PHE A 616 11.11 -24.57 18.21
CA PHE A 616 12.28 -24.20 17.38
C PHE A 616 12.94 -25.43 16.76
N TRP A 617 13.06 -26.54 17.49
CA TRP A 617 13.56 -27.79 16.92
C TRP A 617 12.65 -28.33 15.82
N ARG A 618 11.33 -28.30 16.05
CA ARG A 618 10.36 -28.70 15.03
C ARG A 618 10.38 -27.75 13.83
N TYR A 619 10.46 -26.44 14.07
CA TYR A 619 10.60 -25.45 13.02
C TYR A 619 11.86 -25.71 12.20
N LEU A 620 13.01 -25.94 12.84
CA LEU A 620 14.25 -26.25 12.14
C LEU A 620 14.09 -27.46 11.22
N PHE A 621 13.57 -28.58 11.73
CA PHE A 621 13.34 -29.77 10.91
C PHE A 621 12.38 -29.49 9.74
N VAL A 622 11.21 -28.90 10.03
CA VAL A 622 10.20 -28.63 9.00
C VAL A 622 10.71 -27.59 8.00
N ALA A 623 11.46 -26.58 8.44
CA ALA A 623 11.97 -25.50 7.62
C ALA A 623 13.04 -25.96 6.63
N THR A 624 13.97 -26.79 7.10
CA THR A 624 15.05 -27.34 6.30
C THR A 624 14.53 -28.25 5.19
N PHE A 625 13.60 -29.16 5.49
CA PHE A 625 13.19 -30.18 4.53
C PHE A 625 11.92 -29.84 3.72
N PHE A 626 10.98 -29.09 4.29
CA PHE A 626 9.64 -28.93 3.70
C PHE A 626 9.25 -27.47 3.45
N TYR A 627 9.41 -26.60 4.46
CA TYR A 627 8.82 -25.27 4.43
C TYR A 627 9.54 -24.34 3.46
N SER A 628 10.87 -24.45 3.33
CA SER A 628 11.62 -23.68 2.34
C SER A 628 11.17 -24.03 0.92
N HIS A 629 10.94 -25.31 0.64
CA HIS A 629 10.40 -25.75 -0.64
C HIS A 629 8.97 -25.25 -0.85
N PHE A 630 8.11 -25.33 0.18
CA PHE A 630 6.76 -24.77 0.17
C PHE A 630 6.77 -23.29 -0.21
N LYS A 631 7.61 -22.47 0.42
CA LYS A 631 7.74 -21.03 0.08
C LYS A 631 8.18 -20.81 -1.36
N ASN A 632 9.13 -21.61 -1.86
CA ASN A 632 9.58 -21.51 -3.24
C ASN A 632 8.48 -21.90 -4.24
N ILE A 633 7.67 -22.93 -3.94
CA ILE A 633 6.49 -23.25 -4.76
C ILE A 633 5.52 -22.06 -4.78
N VAL A 634 5.20 -21.51 -3.61
CA VAL A 634 4.28 -20.37 -3.49
C VAL A 634 4.77 -19.17 -4.32
N ALA A 635 6.07 -18.84 -4.27
CA ALA A 635 6.64 -17.75 -5.05
C ALA A 635 6.53 -17.98 -6.57
N ARG A 636 6.86 -19.17 -7.05
CA ARG A 636 6.72 -19.53 -8.48
C ARG A 636 5.27 -19.49 -8.96
N GLN A 637 4.35 -19.97 -8.12
CA GLN A 637 2.91 -19.92 -8.37
C GLN A 637 2.38 -18.49 -8.42
N ALA A 638 2.90 -17.61 -7.57
CA ALA A 638 2.54 -16.20 -7.57
C ALA A 638 2.93 -15.50 -8.89
N LEU A 639 4.10 -15.80 -9.45
CA LEU A 639 4.50 -15.30 -10.78
C LEU A 639 3.49 -15.70 -11.86
N LEU A 640 3.10 -16.97 -11.90
CA LEU A 640 2.11 -17.44 -12.89
C LEU A 640 0.76 -16.78 -12.70
N LYS A 641 0.28 -16.64 -11.45
CA LYS A 641 -0.99 -15.94 -11.17
C LYS A 641 -0.97 -14.49 -11.61
N GLU A 642 0.14 -13.78 -11.37
CA GLU A 642 0.30 -12.39 -11.78
C GLU A 642 0.28 -12.26 -13.31
N VAL A 643 1.03 -13.11 -14.02
CA VAL A 643 1.05 -13.16 -15.49
C VAL A 643 -0.33 -13.49 -16.07
N LEU A 644 -1.05 -14.42 -15.45
CA LEU A 644 -2.41 -14.80 -15.84
C LEU A 644 -3.48 -13.77 -15.41
N ARG A 645 -3.08 -12.69 -14.72
CA ARG A 645 -3.95 -11.64 -14.16
C ARG A 645 -5.05 -12.19 -13.23
N ASP A 646 -4.76 -13.28 -12.53
CA ASP A 646 -5.61 -13.79 -11.45
C ASP A 646 -5.33 -13.02 -10.16
N GLN A 647 -6.05 -11.90 -10.00
CA GLN A 647 -5.97 -11.00 -8.86
C GLN A 647 -7.09 -11.25 -7.84
N GLN A 648 -7.84 -12.37 -7.95
CA GLN A 648 -8.99 -12.57 -7.08
C GLN A 648 -8.56 -12.87 -5.64
N TRP A 649 -8.94 -11.98 -4.73
CA TRP A 649 -8.71 -12.16 -3.30
C TRP A 649 -9.53 -13.34 -2.78
N ARG A 650 -8.84 -14.38 -2.32
CA ARG A 650 -9.47 -15.48 -1.57
C ARG A 650 -9.44 -15.12 -0.09
N VAL A 651 -10.57 -14.59 0.40
CA VAL A 651 -10.78 -14.31 1.82
C VAL A 651 -10.50 -15.57 2.63
N THR A 652 -9.66 -15.46 3.66
CA THR A 652 -9.38 -16.57 4.57
C THR A 652 -10.27 -16.39 5.80
N PRO A 653 -11.38 -17.12 5.93
CA PRO A 653 -12.23 -17.01 7.10
C PRO A 653 -11.45 -17.41 8.36
N ARG A 654 -11.55 -16.60 9.41
CA ARG A 654 -10.97 -16.91 10.72
C ARG A 654 -11.90 -17.89 11.41
N SER A 655 -11.38 -19.07 11.77
CA SER A 655 -12.09 -20.00 12.64
C SER A 655 -12.09 -19.43 14.06
N GLY A 656 -13.26 -19.07 14.60
CA GLY A 656 -13.44 -18.77 16.02
C GLY A 656 -13.12 -20.02 16.84
N GLY A 657 -11.85 -20.18 17.23
CA GLY A 657 -11.32 -21.38 17.85
C GLY A 657 -10.42 -21.05 19.03
N GLY A 658 -10.86 -20.16 19.91
CA GLY A 658 -10.28 -19.99 21.24
C GLY A 658 -11.23 -20.60 22.25
N LYS A 659 -10.90 -21.78 22.81
CA LYS A 659 -11.50 -22.17 24.09
C LYS A 659 -11.11 -21.09 25.10
N ALA A 660 -12.11 -20.52 25.78
CA ALA A 660 -11.92 -19.59 26.88
C ALA A 660 -10.88 -20.19 27.84
N VAL A 661 -9.78 -19.46 28.06
CA VAL A 661 -8.88 -19.74 29.17
C VAL A 661 -9.72 -19.55 30.44
N PRO A 662 -9.83 -20.55 31.33
CA PRO A 662 -10.58 -20.36 32.57
C PRO A 662 -9.89 -19.22 33.34
N ARG A 663 -10.69 -18.22 33.73
CA ARG A 663 -10.25 -17.16 34.64
C ARG A 663 -9.75 -17.85 35.92
N ALA A 664 -8.48 -17.63 36.25
CA ALA A 664 -7.96 -17.85 37.59
C ALA A 664 -8.10 -16.55 38.37
#